data_AF-S2WJI3-F1
#
_entry.id   AF-S2WJI3-F1
#
_cell.length_a   1.000
_cell.length_b   1.000
_cell.length_c   1.000
_cell.angle_alpha   90.00
_cell.angle_beta   90.00
_cell.angle_gamma   90.00
#
_symmetry.space_group_name_H-M   'P 1'
#
loop_
_entity.id
_entity.type
_entity.pdbx_description
1 polymer ?
#
loop_
_entity_poly.entity_id
_entity_poly.type
_entity_poly.pdbx_seq_one_letter_code
_entity_poly.pdbx_strand_id
1 'polypeptide(L)'
;MNPCGDGFYSMSSGAGEINLIKASGGYEHIGRVQWLNDKNGGPLPGEKKFGYDALAIAADGSMWHIEIDGLTTPGANPPTVIRHGMLSDSTKDGYQTIKQYRLTNPSMPIKGGTMTPDGKYIMVGDAGTAANAFSGTGSLLRLFLFDPATENLSMLGDIADKNLSTSKFSDLAFDKQGNLYLLSAAAEGRKHSDGVNLPPKKTLVHIFRINAQDFQSAQKKAVVKKLVEGKKATNDLKAQDLKLQELKSTQLRDIVLNTPSFEIGGLAFGGNGEFYLGGLYSGQNVAAERPISSVYQVNISSGEFMNGGKPIFQAPRAANKPDGRPDYNGKWADQQIVDLEGCPANIPTITVNKNIVERVHSSDQFEVTVREKIPTQSISGGTGQSTVVTTGSGTGPQPNSLALLRQTGSPYILEERMADGSKSKLDDYKSNWSCVSEDGVSIPVKASSLNSGVLQTEVTPAVGGMVACTVTNSPKTTSVSVLKYDGYWFEDDKYKEEIVPGAKFNICQDQNANGKCDSTEPLLGEKVSTNEAITWNNLFVGKKYVLYEVEAPQGYIRAANLAFDATSGELIKIVPNKRMTGTVTWQKKAAGSEKLLKGSVWTLSSGDQKVADISDCVEKDAAKCGSGRWADKDPEAGKFKIEGFQWADYKLSEKSAPLGYVKTDKIYEFGFNKDNVSVPMDLGAIENEMREGPIMPMAGGWAEQFFRIAGITVLAGAAAACCVLAVRRRKSGVKAG
;
A
#
# COMPACT_ATOMS: atom_id res chain seq x y z
N MET A 1 30.17 -30.87 -9.55
CA MET A 1 31.35 -30.16 -9.01
C MET A 1 31.32 -28.76 -9.60
N ASN A 2 31.56 -27.71 -8.82
CA ASN A 2 31.70 -26.35 -9.37
C ASN A 2 33.09 -26.27 -10.03
N PRO A 3 33.21 -26.21 -11.37
CA PRO A 3 34.51 -26.27 -12.03
C PRO A 3 35.42 -25.10 -11.63
N CYS A 4 34.86 -23.95 -11.24
CA CYS A 4 35.66 -22.76 -10.91
C CYS A 4 36.13 -22.67 -9.45
N GLY A 5 35.57 -23.43 -8.50
CA GLY A 5 35.87 -23.26 -7.07
C GLY A 5 35.73 -21.80 -6.59
N ASP A 6 36.79 -21.25 -5.97
CA ASP A 6 36.90 -19.84 -5.54
C ASP A 6 37.58 -18.93 -6.59
N GLY A 7 37.68 -19.37 -7.85
CA GLY A 7 38.36 -18.67 -8.93
C GLY A 7 37.47 -18.38 -10.13
N PHE A 8 38.11 -18.01 -11.22
CA PHE A 8 37.51 -17.83 -12.54
C PHE A 8 38.55 -18.16 -13.62
N TYR A 9 38.09 -18.51 -14.81
CA TYR A 9 38.96 -18.83 -15.91
C TYR A 9 39.33 -17.57 -16.68
N SER A 10 40.51 -17.55 -17.27
CA SER A 10 40.95 -16.51 -18.21
C SER A 10 41.38 -17.14 -19.53
N MET A 11 41.19 -16.40 -20.61
CA MET A 11 41.71 -16.74 -21.93
C MET A 11 42.58 -15.60 -22.46
N SER A 12 43.65 -15.95 -23.19
CA SER A 12 44.58 -14.97 -23.79
C SER A 12 44.54 -14.96 -25.32
N SER A 13 44.78 -13.80 -25.94
CA SER A 13 44.67 -13.57 -27.41
C SER A 13 45.60 -14.43 -28.27
N GLY A 14 46.78 -14.78 -27.76
CA GLY A 14 47.86 -15.35 -28.59
C GLY A 14 47.85 -16.87 -28.67
N ALA A 15 48.49 -17.54 -27.71
CA ALA A 15 48.51 -19.01 -27.69
C ALA A 15 47.16 -19.62 -27.23
N GLY A 16 46.14 -18.78 -26.96
CA GLY A 16 44.87 -19.24 -26.39
C GLY A 16 45.09 -19.88 -25.03
N GLU A 17 45.99 -19.33 -24.19
CA GLU A 17 46.25 -19.94 -22.89
C GLU A 17 45.05 -19.77 -21.97
N ILE A 18 44.71 -20.86 -21.29
CA ILE A 18 43.61 -20.93 -20.35
C ILE A 18 44.20 -21.17 -18.97
N ASN A 19 43.80 -20.31 -18.04
CA ASN A 19 44.29 -20.34 -16.67
C ASN A 19 43.13 -20.19 -15.70
N LEU A 20 43.16 -20.95 -14.62
CA LEU A 20 42.28 -20.75 -13.48
C LEU A 20 42.95 -19.74 -12.54
N ILE A 21 42.39 -18.54 -12.45
CA ILE A 21 42.87 -17.48 -11.56
C ILE A 21 42.11 -17.57 -10.25
N LYS A 22 42.83 -17.60 -9.12
CA LYS A 22 42.22 -17.70 -7.79
C LYS A 22 41.88 -16.30 -7.27
N ALA A 23 40.70 -16.12 -6.66
CA ALA A 23 40.32 -14.84 -6.05
C ALA A 23 41.28 -14.43 -4.90
N SER A 24 41.89 -15.40 -4.21
CA SER A 24 42.93 -15.17 -3.20
C SER A 24 44.30 -14.73 -3.77
N GLY A 25 44.43 -14.68 -5.09
CA GLY A 25 45.67 -14.49 -5.81
C GLY A 25 46.36 -15.79 -6.21
N GLY A 26 47.17 -15.68 -7.26
CA GLY A 26 47.81 -16.82 -7.93
C GLY A 26 46.96 -17.39 -9.08
N TYR A 27 47.55 -18.34 -9.80
CA TYR A 27 46.91 -18.99 -10.95
C TYR A 27 47.38 -20.43 -11.11
N GLU A 28 46.57 -21.22 -11.80
CA GLU A 28 46.92 -22.55 -12.29
C GLU A 28 46.81 -22.54 -13.81
N HIS A 29 47.85 -23.04 -14.48
CA HIS A 29 47.80 -23.22 -15.92
C HIS A 29 46.99 -24.47 -16.22
N ILE A 30 45.94 -24.31 -17.03
CA ILE A 30 44.97 -25.36 -17.29
C ILE A 30 45.20 -25.99 -18.67
N GLY A 31 45.55 -25.17 -19.66
CA GLY A 31 45.86 -25.67 -21.00
C GLY A 31 45.98 -24.54 -22.01
N ARG A 32 46.06 -24.90 -23.29
CA ARG A 32 46.07 -23.95 -24.41
C ARG A 32 45.23 -24.45 -25.55
N VAL A 33 44.47 -23.57 -26.20
CA VAL A 33 43.79 -23.90 -27.45
C VAL A 33 44.78 -24.18 -28.60
N GLN A 34 46.03 -23.72 -28.43
CA GLN A 34 47.17 -23.73 -29.37
C GLN A 34 46.86 -23.18 -30.77
N TRP A 35 47.57 -22.10 -31.07
CA TRP A 35 47.78 -21.65 -32.44
C TRP A 35 48.69 -22.65 -33.18
N LEU A 36 48.14 -23.42 -34.12
CA LEU A 36 48.97 -24.09 -35.11
C LEU A 36 49.71 -22.99 -35.87
N ASN A 37 51.02 -22.97 -35.67
CA ASN A 37 51.97 -22.07 -36.30
C ASN A 37 52.11 -22.42 -37.78
N ASP A 38 51.01 -22.34 -38.53
CA ASP A 38 51.06 -22.40 -39.97
C ASP A 38 51.64 -21.06 -40.41
N LYS A 39 52.94 -21.12 -40.69
CA LYS A 39 53.72 -20.07 -41.35
C LYS A 39 53.12 -19.62 -42.70
N ASN A 40 51.97 -20.16 -43.13
CA ASN A 40 51.22 -19.79 -44.31
C ASN A 40 49.69 -19.90 -44.07
N GLY A 41 49.11 -18.88 -43.41
CA GLY A 41 47.65 -18.70 -43.34
C GLY A 41 47.00 -19.53 -42.23
N GLY A 42 45.88 -19.04 -41.71
CA GLY A 42 45.06 -19.78 -40.76
C GLY A 42 44.49 -21.10 -41.32
N PRO A 43 43.49 -21.70 -40.67
CA PRO A 43 42.90 -22.96 -41.13
C PRO A 43 42.32 -22.91 -42.57
N LEU A 44 42.19 -21.72 -43.19
CA LEU A 44 42.00 -21.55 -44.64
C LEU A 44 43.15 -20.79 -45.34
N PRO A 45 43.37 -21.04 -46.65
CA PRO A 45 44.34 -20.29 -47.46
C PRO A 45 44.01 -18.78 -47.50
N GLY A 46 44.92 -17.95 -46.98
CA GLY A 46 44.85 -16.47 -47.06
C GLY A 46 44.40 -15.73 -45.80
N GLU A 47 44.03 -16.43 -44.73
CA GLU A 47 43.56 -15.81 -43.47
C GLU A 47 44.74 -15.23 -42.64
N LYS A 48 44.62 -13.98 -42.17
CA LYS A 48 45.57 -13.32 -41.27
C LYS A 48 44.89 -12.97 -39.94
N LYS A 49 45.45 -13.53 -38.85
CA LYS A 49 45.27 -13.16 -37.42
C LYS A 49 43.86 -13.43 -36.85
N PHE A 50 43.71 -14.57 -36.18
CA PHE A 50 42.54 -14.85 -35.35
C PHE A 50 42.71 -14.25 -33.95
N GLY A 51 41.68 -13.61 -33.41
CA GLY A 51 41.55 -13.31 -31.99
C GLY A 51 40.65 -14.34 -31.31
N TYR A 52 40.91 -14.63 -30.02
CA TYR A 52 40.00 -15.44 -29.18
C TYR A 52 39.18 -14.53 -28.29
N ASP A 53 37.93 -14.91 -28.05
CA ASP A 53 37.04 -14.19 -27.16
C ASP A 53 35.88 -15.08 -26.70
N ALA A 54 35.00 -14.56 -25.86
CA ALA A 54 33.76 -15.20 -25.43
C ALA A 54 33.95 -16.61 -24.79
N LEU A 55 34.93 -16.79 -23.93
CA LEU A 55 35.13 -17.99 -23.13
C LEU A 55 33.87 -18.34 -22.33
N ALA A 56 33.50 -19.62 -22.34
CA ALA A 56 32.52 -20.18 -21.43
C ALA A 56 32.91 -21.59 -21.01
N ILE A 57 32.66 -21.94 -19.75
CA ILE A 57 33.01 -23.26 -19.19
C ILE A 57 31.73 -24.01 -18.81
N ALA A 58 31.51 -25.16 -19.44
CA ALA A 58 30.38 -26.03 -19.15
C ALA A 58 30.59 -26.84 -17.87
N ALA A 59 29.49 -27.35 -17.31
CA ALA A 59 29.50 -28.11 -16.06
C ALA A 59 30.29 -29.45 -16.14
N ASP A 60 30.45 -29.99 -17.35
CA ASP A 60 31.26 -31.19 -17.62
C ASP A 60 32.77 -30.87 -17.77
N GLY A 61 33.16 -29.61 -17.63
CA GLY A 61 34.54 -29.13 -17.81
C GLY A 61 34.92 -28.92 -19.28
N SER A 62 34.02 -29.16 -20.23
CA SER A 62 34.22 -28.74 -21.61
C SER A 62 34.09 -27.22 -21.72
N MET A 63 34.72 -26.63 -22.72
CA MET A 63 34.77 -25.19 -22.91
C MET A 63 34.28 -24.81 -24.29
N TRP A 64 33.75 -23.59 -24.32
CA TRP A 64 33.30 -22.91 -25.52
C TRP A 64 34.04 -21.60 -25.65
N HIS A 65 34.37 -21.23 -26.87
CA HIS A 65 34.92 -19.92 -27.16
C HIS A 65 34.65 -19.56 -28.61
N ILE A 66 34.94 -18.30 -28.93
CA ILE A 66 34.94 -17.78 -30.28
C ILE A 66 36.37 -17.65 -30.82
N GLU A 67 36.54 -17.93 -32.11
CA GLU A 67 37.67 -17.47 -32.93
C GLU A 67 37.17 -16.46 -33.97
N ILE A 68 37.81 -15.31 -34.06
CA ILE A 68 37.39 -14.20 -34.94
C ILE A 68 38.43 -13.98 -36.04
N ASP A 69 38.03 -13.99 -37.31
CA ASP A 69 38.88 -13.62 -38.44
C ASP A 69 38.60 -12.17 -38.88
N GLY A 70 39.46 -11.24 -38.48
CA GLY A 70 39.40 -9.85 -38.92
C GLY A 70 39.23 -8.81 -37.81
N LEU A 71 38.59 -7.69 -38.14
CA LEU A 71 38.48 -6.53 -37.23
C LEU A 71 37.50 -6.80 -36.10
N THR A 72 37.93 -6.49 -34.88
CA THR A 72 37.10 -6.54 -33.67
C THR A 72 36.55 -5.16 -33.29
N THR A 73 36.53 -4.19 -34.19
CA THR A 73 35.96 -2.87 -33.88
C THR A 73 34.43 -2.91 -33.88
N PRO A 74 33.73 -2.12 -33.07
CA PRO A 74 32.26 -2.09 -33.00
C PRO A 74 31.62 -1.92 -34.39
N GLY A 75 30.56 -2.68 -34.65
CA GLY A 75 29.87 -2.71 -35.94
C GLY A 75 30.63 -3.42 -37.06
N ALA A 76 31.82 -3.98 -36.80
CA ALA A 76 32.48 -4.87 -37.74
C ALA A 76 31.70 -6.18 -37.92
N ASN A 77 31.97 -6.87 -39.03
CA ASN A 77 31.29 -8.11 -39.38
C ASN A 77 32.30 -9.22 -39.72
N PRO A 78 33.18 -9.61 -38.77
CA PRO A 78 34.20 -10.62 -39.04
C PRO A 78 33.58 -12.02 -39.12
N PRO A 79 34.00 -12.88 -40.07
CA PRO A 79 33.77 -14.32 -39.97
C PRO A 79 34.22 -14.85 -38.61
N THR A 80 33.41 -15.74 -38.05
CA THR A 80 33.57 -16.16 -36.65
C THR A 80 33.37 -17.66 -36.54
N VAL A 81 34.11 -18.34 -35.67
CA VAL A 81 33.97 -19.79 -35.43
C VAL A 81 33.59 -20.02 -33.98
N ILE A 82 32.45 -20.68 -33.75
CA ILE A 82 32.10 -21.24 -32.44
C ILE A 82 32.89 -22.53 -32.25
N ARG A 83 33.67 -22.60 -31.19
CA ARG A 83 34.51 -23.75 -30.83
C ARG A 83 33.97 -24.43 -29.59
N HIS A 84 33.95 -25.76 -29.61
CA HIS A 84 33.73 -26.61 -28.44
C HIS A 84 34.91 -27.55 -28.30
N GLY A 85 35.44 -27.67 -27.10
CA GLY A 85 36.49 -28.65 -26.84
C GLY A 85 36.65 -28.94 -25.36
N MET A 86 37.60 -29.84 -25.07
CA MET A 86 37.93 -30.24 -23.72
C MET A 86 39.42 -30.07 -23.48
N LEU A 87 39.76 -29.81 -22.22
CA LEU A 87 41.14 -29.86 -21.75
C LEU A 87 41.62 -31.31 -21.78
N SER A 88 42.85 -31.52 -22.25
CA SER A 88 43.40 -32.86 -22.43
C SER A 88 44.89 -32.88 -22.20
N ASP A 89 45.34 -33.60 -21.16
CA ASP A 89 46.75 -33.86 -20.88
C ASP A 89 47.40 -34.77 -21.93
N SER A 90 46.60 -35.45 -22.76
CA SER A 90 47.10 -36.38 -23.77
C SER A 90 47.52 -35.69 -25.07
N THR A 91 47.15 -34.42 -25.26
CA THR A 91 47.66 -33.62 -26.39
C THR A 91 48.87 -32.82 -25.94
N LYS A 92 49.79 -32.56 -26.87
CA LYS A 92 50.96 -31.69 -26.62
C LYS A 92 50.56 -30.26 -26.17
N ASP A 93 49.28 -29.95 -26.34
CA ASP A 93 48.73 -28.60 -26.37
C ASP A 93 47.77 -28.34 -25.20
N GLY A 94 47.27 -29.38 -24.53
CA GLY A 94 46.38 -29.26 -23.37
C GLY A 94 44.91 -29.04 -23.73
N TYR A 95 44.55 -28.93 -25.01
CA TYR A 95 43.17 -28.77 -25.50
C TYR A 95 42.90 -29.69 -26.68
N GLN A 96 41.68 -30.21 -26.77
CA GLN A 96 41.19 -31.02 -27.87
C GLN A 96 39.85 -30.45 -28.36
N THR A 97 39.84 -29.97 -29.61
CA THR A 97 38.59 -29.57 -30.28
C THR A 97 37.68 -30.78 -30.49
N ILE A 98 36.42 -30.64 -30.09
CA ILE A 98 35.38 -31.66 -30.23
C ILE A 98 34.42 -31.30 -31.38
N LYS A 99 33.94 -30.05 -31.43
CA LYS A 99 33.07 -29.54 -32.50
C LYS A 99 33.43 -28.12 -32.91
N GLN A 100 33.06 -27.74 -34.14
CA GLN A 100 33.20 -26.37 -34.61
C GLN A 100 32.11 -25.95 -35.59
N TYR A 101 31.74 -24.67 -35.55
CA TYR A 101 30.71 -24.09 -36.41
C TYR A 101 31.15 -22.73 -36.92
N ARG A 102 31.39 -22.61 -38.23
CA ARG A 102 31.78 -21.33 -38.85
C ARG A 102 30.53 -20.52 -39.19
N LEU A 103 30.42 -19.34 -38.60
CA LEU A 103 29.44 -18.31 -38.92
C LEU A 103 30.01 -17.33 -39.95
N THR A 104 29.25 -17.04 -40.99
CA THR A 104 29.52 -15.90 -41.88
C THR A 104 28.45 -14.84 -41.67
N ASN A 105 28.85 -13.58 -41.71
CA ASN A 105 28.01 -12.41 -41.53
C ASN A 105 27.28 -12.26 -40.17
N PRO A 106 27.93 -12.49 -39.01
CA PRO A 106 27.29 -12.29 -37.69
C PRO A 106 26.82 -10.86 -37.41
N SER A 107 27.27 -9.89 -38.21
CA SER A 107 26.95 -8.46 -38.12
C SER A 107 27.32 -7.81 -36.77
N MET A 108 28.28 -8.41 -36.09
CA MET A 108 28.96 -7.88 -34.91
C MET A 108 30.29 -8.63 -34.71
N PRO A 109 31.31 -8.00 -34.12
CA PRO A 109 32.41 -8.75 -33.51
C PRO A 109 31.90 -9.34 -32.18
N ILE A 110 31.91 -10.66 -32.04
CA ILE A 110 31.56 -11.32 -30.78
C ILE A 110 32.72 -11.15 -29.81
N LYS A 111 32.47 -10.65 -28.60
CA LYS A 111 33.50 -10.18 -27.65
C LYS A 111 33.30 -10.59 -26.19
N GLY A 112 32.31 -11.42 -25.96
CA GLY A 112 31.94 -11.84 -24.63
C GLY A 112 31.02 -13.03 -24.72
N GLY A 113 31.12 -13.89 -23.74
CA GLY A 113 30.44 -15.17 -23.73
C GLY A 113 30.36 -15.71 -22.32
N THR A 114 29.36 -16.53 -22.07
CA THR A 114 29.24 -17.25 -20.81
C THR A 114 28.35 -18.47 -21.01
N MET A 115 28.29 -19.35 -20.02
CA MET A 115 27.40 -20.49 -20.02
C MET A 115 26.10 -20.17 -19.28
N THR A 116 24.95 -20.47 -19.89
CA THR A 116 23.67 -20.43 -19.16
C THR A 116 23.65 -21.53 -18.07
N PRO A 117 22.83 -21.39 -17.00
CA PRO A 117 22.73 -22.43 -15.97
C PRO A 117 22.31 -23.81 -16.51
N ASP A 118 21.62 -23.86 -17.65
CA ASP A 118 21.21 -25.09 -18.33
C ASP A 118 22.17 -25.55 -19.45
N GLY A 119 23.36 -24.97 -19.54
CA GLY A 119 24.44 -25.47 -20.40
C GLY A 119 24.37 -25.03 -21.87
N LYS A 120 23.69 -23.93 -22.17
CA LYS A 120 23.71 -23.28 -23.49
C LYS A 120 24.74 -22.16 -23.52
N TYR A 121 25.39 -21.98 -24.67
CA TYR A 121 26.44 -20.99 -24.83
C TYR A 121 25.88 -19.67 -25.35
N ILE A 122 25.97 -18.61 -24.55
CA ILE A 122 25.51 -17.28 -24.93
C ILE A 122 26.69 -16.40 -25.32
N MET A 123 26.45 -15.50 -26.26
CA MET A 123 27.47 -14.63 -26.86
C MET A 123 26.92 -13.22 -27.02
N VAL A 124 27.78 -12.20 -26.87
CA VAL A 124 27.45 -10.80 -27.19
C VAL A 124 28.48 -10.16 -28.11
N GLY A 125 28.03 -9.16 -28.85
CA GLY A 125 28.90 -8.20 -29.52
C GLY A 125 28.21 -6.85 -29.69
N ASP A 126 28.99 -5.80 -29.98
CA ASP A 126 28.44 -4.49 -30.34
C ASP A 126 28.20 -4.41 -31.85
N ALA A 127 26.93 -4.48 -32.24
CA ALA A 127 26.45 -4.32 -33.62
C ALA A 127 26.34 -2.83 -34.05
N GLY A 128 26.58 -1.89 -33.13
CA GLY A 128 26.54 -0.46 -33.37
C GLY A 128 27.72 0.02 -34.21
N THR A 129 27.45 0.86 -35.21
CA THR A 129 28.50 1.50 -36.03
C THR A 129 28.86 2.88 -35.51
N ALA A 130 30.01 3.43 -35.93
CA ALA A 130 30.36 4.81 -35.63
C ALA A 130 29.32 5.84 -36.16
N ALA A 131 28.56 5.50 -37.20
CA ALA A 131 27.45 6.33 -37.69
C ALA A 131 26.21 6.26 -36.76
N ASN A 132 26.00 5.14 -36.07
CA ASN A 132 24.90 4.93 -35.11
C ASN A 132 25.03 5.83 -33.87
N ALA A 133 26.24 6.31 -33.57
CA ALA A 133 26.49 7.28 -32.51
C ALA A 133 25.84 8.65 -32.79
N PHE A 134 25.67 9.02 -34.07
CA PHE A 134 25.08 10.30 -34.48
C PHE A 134 23.55 10.26 -34.66
N SER A 135 22.95 9.07 -34.78
CA SER A 135 21.50 8.88 -34.87
C SER A 135 20.80 8.70 -33.51
N GLY A 136 21.52 8.88 -32.39
CA GLY A 136 20.98 8.70 -31.04
C GLY A 136 20.73 7.24 -30.63
N THR A 137 21.27 6.28 -31.39
CA THR A 137 21.12 4.84 -31.13
C THR A 137 22.29 4.22 -30.35
N GLY A 138 23.43 4.92 -30.21
CA GLY A 138 24.55 4.51 -29.36
C GLY A 138 25.10 3.10 -29.63
N SER A 139 25.69 2.48 -28.60
CA SER A 139 26.11 1.08 -28.61
C SER A 139 24.88 0.16 -28.70
N LEU A 140 25.02 -0.95 -29.43
CA LEU A 140 23.93 -1.90 -29.66
C LEU A 140 24.41 -3.32 -29.32
N LEU A 141 24.17 -3.75 -28.09
CA LEU A 141 24.57 -5.07 -27.61
C LEU A 141 23.63 -6.13 -28.20
N ARG A 142 24.17 -7.01 -29.02
CA ARG A 142 23.40 -8.08 -29.69
C ARG A 142 23.72 -9.44 -29.09
N LEU A 143 22.70 -10.22 -28.77
CA LEU A 143 22.83 -11.50 -28.09
C LEU A 143 22.48 -12.68 -28.99
N PHE A 144 23.38 -13.65 -29.08
CA PHE A 144 23.13 -14.97 -29.66
C PHE A 144 23.23 -16.07 -28.60
N LEU A 145 22.39 -17.10 -28.72
CA LEU A 145 22.37 -18.26 -27.83
C LEU A 145 22.50 -19.54 -28.67
N PHE A 146 23.59 -20.27 -28.48
CA PHE A 146 23.82 -21.55 -29.12
C PHE A 146 23.45 -22.69 -28.17
N ASP A 147 22.53 -23.55 -28.63
CA ASP A 147 22.13 -24.77 -27.93
C ASP A 147 22.96 -25.95 -28.47
N PRO A 148 23.88 -26.52 -27.68
CA PRO A 148 24.77 -27.58 -28.15
C PRO A 148 24.06 -28.94 -28.36
N ALA A 149 22.90 -29.15 -27.73
CA ALA A 149 22.13 -30.38 -27.86
C ALA A 149 21.35 -30.43 -29.18
N THR A 150 20.85 -29.27 -29.62
CA THR A 150 20.06 -29.17 -30.86
C THR A 150 20.82 -28.59 -32.04
N GLU A 151 22.03 -28.07 -31.79
CA GLU A 151 22.88 -27.35 -32.76
C GLU A 151 22.18 -26.11 -33.33
N ASN A 152 21.26 -25.53 -32.58
CA ASN A 152 20.50 -24.34 -32.96
C ASN A 152 21.17 -23.08 -32.42
N LEU A 153 21.37 -22.11 -33.30
CA LEU A 153 21.70 -20.74 -32.94
C LEU A 153 20.42 -19.90 -32.90
N SER A 154 20.11 -19.37 -31.72
CA SER A 154 18.99 -18.48 -31.47
C SER A 154 19.48 -17.04 -31.41
N MET A 155 19.05 -16.19 -32.34
CA MET A 155 19.36 -14.77 -32.34
C MET A 155 18.30 -14.05 -31.49
N LEU A 156 18.67 -13.70 -30.25
CA LEU A 156 17.71 -13.33 -29.21
C LEU A 156 17.15 -11.92 -29.40
N GLY A 157 18.02 -10.95 -29.67
CA GLY A 157 17.65 -9.55 -29.68
C GLY A 157 18.81 -8.61 -29.41
N ASP A 158 18.49 -7.31 -29.42
CA ASP A 158 19.43 -6.22 -29.21
C ASP A 158 19.05 -5.41 -27.95
N ILE A 159 20.05 -4.87 -27.24
CA ILE A 159 19.88 -3.86 -26.19
C ILE A 159 20.54 -2.58 -26.68
N ALA A 160 19.78 -1.49 -26.77
CA ALA A 160 20.32 -0.19 -27.15
C ALA A 160 20.80 0.60 -25.93
N ASP A 161 22.08 0.96 -25.94
CA ASP A 161 22.70 1.84 -24.95
C ASP A 161 22.93 3.21 -25.57
N LYS A 162 21.89 4.04 -25.50
CA LYS A 162 21.83 5.35 -26.17
C LYS A 162 22.81 6.38 -25.58
N ASN A 163 23.29 6.15 -24.36
CA ASN A 163 24.17 7.07 -23.63
C ASN A 163 25.65 6.73 -23.84
N LEU A 164 25.95 5.59 -24.46
CA LEU A 164 27.30 5.19 -24.83
C LEU A 164 27.48 5.25 -26.34
N SER A 165 28.46 6.01 -26.83
CA SER A 165 28.64 6.24 -28.28
C SER A 165 28.82 4.94 -29.09
N THR A 166 29.79 4.11 -28.72
CA THR A 166 29.96 2.69 -29.13
C THR A 166 30.77 1.97 -28.06
N SER A 167 30.40 0.74 -27.73
CA SER A 167 31.06 -0.11 -26.75
C SER A 167 32.23 -0.84 -27.37
N LYS A 168 33.41 -0.69 -26.78
CA LYS A 168 34.63 -1.34 -27.25
C LYS A 168 34.88 -2.66 -26.53
N PHE A 169 34.23 -2.85 -25.39
CA PHE A 169 34.28 -4.05 -24.57
C PHE A 169 32.87 -4.38 -24.09
N SER A 170 32.45 -5.63 -24.29
CA SER A 170 31.13 -6.11 -23.89
C SER A 170 31.23 -7.54 -23.44
N ASP A 171 30.73 -7.83 -22.25
CA ASP A 171 30.86 -9.15 -21.66
C ASP A 171 29.65 -9.49 -20.77
N LEU A 172 29.50 -10.75 -20.39
CA LEU A 172 28.29 -11.30 -19.78
C LEU A 172 28.61 -12.26 -18.65
N ALA A 173 27.68 -12.36 -17.71
CA ALA A 173 27.69 -13.42 -16.72
C ALA A 173 26.29 -13.69 -16.19
N PHE A 174 26.07 -14.91 -15.71
CA PHE A 174 24.83 -15.32 -15.05
C PHE A 174 24.97 -15.34 -13.52
N ASP A 175 23.89 -15.00 -12.83
CA ASP A 175 23.71 -15.44 -11.45
C ASP A 175 23.10 -16.85 -11.37
N LYS A 176 23.05 -17.42 -10.16
CA LYS A 176 22.45 -18.73 -9.93
C LYS A 176 20.94 -18.78 -10.20
N GLN A 177 20.27 -17.63 -10.17
CA GLN A 177 18.83 -17.50 -10.41
C GLN A 177 18.50 -17.40 -11.91
N GLY A 178 19.52 -17.37 -12.78
CA GLY A 178 19.37 -17.31 -14.24
C GLY A 178 19.14 -15.90 -14.79
N ASN A 179 19.44 -14.86 -14.01
CA ASN A 179 19.47 -13.49 -14.53
C ASN A 179 20.79 -13.26 -15.27
N LEU A 180 20.69 -12.65 -16.45
CA LEU A 180 21.84 -12.33 -17.28
C LEU A 180 22.27 -10.89 -17.00
N TYR A 181 23.54 -10.72 -16.67
CA TYR A 181 24.20 -9.44 -16.53
C TYR A 181 25.04 -9.19 -17.76
N LEU A 182 24.95 -7.99 -18.32
CA LEU A 182 25.72 -7.58 -19.48
C LEU A 182 26.45 -6.29 -19.16
N LEU A 183 27.72 -6.23 -19.55
CA LEU A 183 28.55 -5.06 -19.45
C LEU A 183 28.73 -4.41 -20.81
N SER A 184 28.80 -3.10 -20.80
CA SER A 184 29.12 -2.27 -21.95
C SER A 184 30.07 -1.17 -21.50
N ALA A 185 31.21 -1.04 -22.17
CA ALA A 185 32.17 -0.01 -21.86
C ALA A 185 32.75 0.60 -23.15
N ALA A 186 32.79 1.93 -23.21
CA ALA A 186 33.56 2.60 -24.26
C ALA A 186 35.07 2.38 -24.04
N ALA A 187 35.87 2.43 -25.11
CA ALA A 187 37.33 2.53 -24.92
C ALA A 187 37.63 3.92 -24.39
N GLU A 188 38.36 3.99 -23.29
CA GLU A 188 38.88 5.26 -22.82
C GLU A 188 40.36 5.46 -23.11
N GLY A 189 40.64 6.64 -23.68
CA GLY A 189 41.95 7.28 -23.67
C GLY A 189 43.10 6.44 -24.24
N ARG A 190 43.23 6.39 -25.58
CA ARG A 190 44.57 6.25 -26.17
C ARG A 190 45.44 7.43 -25.73
N LYS A 191 46.75 7.21 -25.58
CA LYS A 191 47.73 8.30 -25.39
C LYS A 191 47.57 9.34 -26.51
N HIS A 192 47.45 10.62 -26.17
CA HIS A 192 48.04 11.68 -26.99
C HIS A 192 49.56 11.63 -26.78
N SER A 193 50.32 12.07 -27.78
CA SER A 193 51.74 11.77 -28.01
C SER A 193 52.75 12.45 -27.06
N ASP A 194 52.34 13.03 -25.93
CA ASP A 194 53.13 14.02 -25.18
C ASP A 194 53.74 13.58 -23.83
N GLY A 195 53.45 12.37 -23.32
CA GLY A 195 54.36 11.66 -22.41
C GLY A 195 54.57 12.21 -20.98
N VAL A 196 53.67 13.03 -20.43
CA VAL A 196 53.73 13.50 -19.02
C VAL A 196 52.90 12.58 -18.11
N ASN A 197 53.27 12.43 -16.83
CA ASN A 197 52.50 11.69 -15.80
C ASN A 197 51.00 12.04 -15.87
N LEU A 198 50.17 11.12 -16.37
CA LEU A 198 48.73 11.33 -16.53
C LEU A 198 47.98 10.91 -15.26
N PRO A 199 46.94 11.65 -14.82
CA PRO A 199 46.01 11.19 -13.80
C PRO A 199 45.27 9.90 -14.25
N PRO A 200 44.68 9.12 -13.31
CA PRO A 200 43.87 7.95 -13.65
C PRO A 200 42.76 8.32 -14.65
N LYS A 201 42.57 7.47 -15.66
CA LYS A 201 41.48 7.61 -16.65
C LYS A 201 40.18 7.07 -16.03
N LYS A 202 39.02 7.43 -16.55
CA LYS A 202 37.70 7.23 -15.90
C LYS A 202 36.73 6.45 -16.79
N THR A 203 36.88 5.14 -16.90
CA THR A 203 36.09 4.38 -17.87
C THR A 203 34.66 4.18 -17.39
N LEU A 204 33.70 4.72 -18.14
CA LEU A 204 32.28 4.49 -17.89
C LEU A 204 31.90 3.08 -18.34
N VAL A 205 31.34 2.31 -17.41
CA VAL A 205 30.81 0.97 -17.63
C VAL A 205 29.34 0.96 -17.25
N HIS A 206 28.49 0.58 -18.20
CA HIS A 206 27.08 0.33 -17.95
C HIS A 206 26.85 -1.16 -17.69
N ILE A 207 26.07 -1.47 -16.67
CA ILE A 207 25.65 -2.82 -16.33
C ILE A 207 24.15 -2.94 -16.55
N PHE A 208 23.78 -3.78 -17.51
CA PHE A 208 22.40 -4.14 -17.79
C PHE A 208 22.08 -5.50 -17.16
N ARG A 209 20.82 -5.69 -16.78
CA ARG A 209 20.28 -6.99 -16.38
C ARG A 209 19.06 -7.33 -17.22
N ILE A 210 19.01 -8.58 -17.67
CA ILE A 210 17.79 -9.24 -18.14
C ILE A 210 17.38 -10.25 -17.07
N ASN A 211 16.19 -10.09 -16.49
CA ASN A 211 15.68 -11.03 -15.50
C ASN A 211 15.40 -12.40 -16.15
N ALA A 212 15.50 -13.48 -15.37
CA ALA A 212 15.35 -14.85 -15.88
C ALA A 212 14.06 -15.07 -16.70
N GLN A 213 12.94 -14.48 -16.27
CA GLN A 213 11.65 -14.55 -16.98
C GLN A 213 11.67 -13.81 -18.33
N ASP A 214 12.28 -12.63 -18.38
CA ASP A 214 12.41 -11.84 -19.61
C ASP A 214 13.39 -12.53 -20.58
N PHE A 215 14.45 -13.16 -20.06
CA PHE A 215 15.40 -13.96 -20.85
C PHE A 215 14.73 -15.19 -21.49
N GLN A 216 13.95 -15.95 -20.72
CA GLN A 216 13.15 -17.06 -21.24
C GLN A 216 12.13 -16.60 -22.29
N SER A 217 11.53 -15.43 -22.10
CA SER A 217 10.60 -14.84 -23.06
C SER A 217 11.30 -14.44 -24.36
N ALA A 218 12.53 -13.93 -24.28
CA ALA A 218 13.35 -13.61 -25.44
C ALA A 218 13.68 -14.87 -26.25
N GLN A 219 14.08 -15.97 -25.60
CA GLN A 219 14.34 -17.26 -26.27
C GLN A 219 13.15 -17.75 -27.10
N LYS A 220 11.93 -17.65 -26.56
CA LYS A 220 10.70 -18.08 -27.27
C LYS A 220 10.39 -17.29 -28.53
N LYS A 221 10.87 -16.04 -28.61
CA LYS A 221 10.65 -15.12 -29.74
C LYS A 221 11.86 -15.05 -30.68
N ALA A 222 12.94 -15.75 -30.34
CA ALA A 222 14.19 -15.67 -31.07
C ALA A 222 14.07 -16.21 -32.49
N VAL A 223 14.84 -15.64 -33.41
CA VAL A 223 15.02 -16.22 -34.74
C VAL A 223 15.99 -17.38 -34.60
N VAL A 224 15.55 -18.60 -34.95
CA VAL A 224 16.33 -19.82 -34.74
C VAL A 224 16.87 -20.33 -36.07
N LYS A 225 18.18 -20.65 -36.09
CA LYS A 225 18.84 -21.27 -37.23
C LYS A 225 19.63 -22.49 -36.79
N LYS A 226 19.36 -23.63 -37.42
CA LYS A 226 20.16 -24.84 -37.23
C LYS A 226 21.52 -24.67 -37.91
N LEU A 227 22.61 -24.89 -37.17
CA LEU A 227 23.96 -24.85 -37.69
C LEU A 227 24.38 -26.22 -38.21
N VAL A 228 25.29 -26.21 -39.17
CA VAL A 228 25.98 -27.39 -39.68
C VAL A 228 27.39 -27.41 -39.11
N GLU A 229 27.75 -28.51 -38.45
CA GLU A 229 29.08 -28.77 -37.92
C GLU A 229 30.09 -29.02 -39.05
N GLY A 230 31.33 -28.56 -38.85
CA GLY A 230 32.47 -29.07 -39.60
C GLY A 230 33.49 -28.01 -40.01
N LYS A 231 34.69 -28.49 -40.38
CA LYS A 231 35.83 -27.65 -40.79
C LYS A 231 35.61 -26.79 -42.02
N LYS A 232 34.85 -27.30 -42.99
CA LYS A 232 34.54 -26.62 -44.25
C LYS A 232 33.09 -26.14 -44.34
N ALA A 233 32.27 -26.44 -43.34
CA ALA A 233 30.88 -26.02 -43.31
C ALA A 233 30.82 -24.51 -43.02
N THR A 234 29.94 -23.79 -43.72
CA THR A 234 29.69 -22.36 -43.50
C THR A 234 28.23 -22.12 -43.18
N ASN A 235 27.96 -21.27 -42.20
CA ASN A 235 26.62 -20.95 -41.73
C ASN A 235 26.37 -19.44 -41.90
N ASP A 236 25.71 -19.07 -43.00
CA ASP A 236 25.55 -17.66 -43.38
C ASP A 236 24.33 -16.97 -42.77
N LEU A 237 24.54 -16.03 -41.85
CA LEU A 237 23.46 -15.28 -41.21
C LEU A 237 23.00 -14.16 -42.15
N LYS A 238 21.82 -14.33 -42.74
CA LYS A 238 21.30 -13.40 -43.73
C LYS A 238 20.76 -12.15 -43.04
N ALA A 239 20.79 -11.01 -43.72
CA ALA A 239 20.25 -9.75 -43.17
C ALA A 239 18.78 -9.84 -42.69
N GLN A 240 17.96 -10.70 -43.30
CA GLN A 240 16.58 -10.96 -42.85
C GLN A 240 16.51 -11.67 -41.50
N ASP A 241 17.49 -12.54 -41.20
CA ASP A 241 17.56 -13.32 -39.97
C ASP A 241 17.94 -12.40 -38.78
N LEU A 242 18.54 -11.25 -39.08
CA LEU A 242 19.05 -10.24 -38.15
C LEU A 242 18.08 -9.07 -37.93
N LYS A 243 16.81 -9.22 -38.31
CA LYS A 243 15.73 -8.30 -37.92
C LYS A 243 15.24 -8.66 -36.52
N LEU A 244 16.04 -8.30 -35.52
CA LEU A 244 15.85 -8.75 -34.15
C LEU A 244 14.96 -7.80 -33.34
N GLN A 245 14.35 -8.34 -32.28
CA GLN A 245 13.58 -7.57 -31.30
C GLN A 245 14.50 -6.78 -30.36
N GLU A 246 14.00 -5.69 -29.79
CA GLU A 246 14.62 -5.07 -28.63
C GLU A 246 14.37 -5.93 -27.39
N LEU A 247 15.41 -6.21 -26.62
CA LEU A 247 15.33 -7.01 -25.41
C LEU A 247 14.94 -6.12 -24.22
N LYS A 248 13.99 -6.62 -23.43
CA LYS A 248 13.63 -5.99 -22.17
C LYS A 248 14.77 -6.17 -21.17
N SER A 249 15.43 -5.08 -20.82
CA SER A 249 16.52 -5.03 -19.85
C SER A 249 16.34 -3.86 -18.88
N THR A 250 17.09 -3.88 -17.79
CA THR A 250 17.18 -2.76 -16.85
C THR A 250 18.64 -2.39 -16.67
N GLN A 251 18.99 -1.13 -16.89
CA GLN A 251 20.30 -0.60 -16.52
C GLN A 251 20.35 -0.51 -15.00
N LEU A 252 21.12 -1.40 -14.38
CA LEU A 252 21.19 -1.51 -12.92
C LEU A 252 22.19 -0.55 -12.30
N ARG A 253 23.26 -0.24 -13.02
CA ARG A 253 24.38 0.53 -12.49
C ARG A 253 25.24 1.09 -13.59
N ASP A 254 25.76 2.29 -13.32
CA ASP A 254 26.90 2.84 -14.02
C ASP A 254 28.07 2.86 -13.05
N ILE A 255 29.22 2.40 -13.53
CA ILE A 255 30.46 2.43 -12.78
C ILE A 255 31.43 3.32 -13.53
N VAL A 256 31.94 4.35 -12.86
CA VAL A 256 33.05 5.14 -13.37
C VAL A 256 34.34 4.55 -12.81
N LEU A 257 34.97 3.68 -13.58
CA LEU A 257 36.19 2.98 -13.18
C LEU A 257 37.39 3.92 -13.22
N ASN A 258 38.14 4.02 -12.11
CA ASN A 258 39.40 4.75 -12.07
C ASN A 258 40.53 3.88 -12.67
N THR A 259 40.63 3.83 -14.01
CA THR A 259 41.55 2.96 -14.77
C THR A 259 43.00 3.45 -14.72
N PRO A 260 43.94 2.64 -14.19
CA PRO A 260 45.36 3.01 -14.16
C PRO A 260 46.02 2.67 -15.51
N SER A 261 45.65 3.35 -16.61
CA SER A 261 46.11 2.98 -17.97
C SER A 261 45.88 1.49 -18.28
N PHE A 262 44.64 1.07 -18.17
CA PHE A 262 44.19 -0.33 -18.24
C PHE A 262 43.13 -0.48 -19.34
N GLU A 263 43.36 -1.39 -20.29
CA GLU A 263 42.39 -1.76 -21.33
C GLU A 263 41.66 -3.03 -20.92
N ILE A 264 40.35 -2.93 -20.70
CA ILE A 264 39.51 -4.04 -20.24
C ILE A 264 39.36 -5.06 -21.37
N GLY A 265 39.63 -6.32 -21.03
CA GLY A 265 39.53 -7.47 -21.92
C GLY A 265 38.50 -8.50 -21.47
N GLY A 266 38.20 -8.65 -20.19
CA GLY A 266 37.22 -9.64 -19.72
C GLY A 266 36.63 -9.33 -18.35
N LEU A 267 35.49 -9.94 -18.05
CA LEU A 267 34.75 -9.82 -16.80
C LEU A 267 34.53 -11.20 -16.17
N ALA A 268 34.70 -11.31 -14.86
CA ALA A 268 34.16 -12.45 -14.13
C ALA A 268 33.52 -12.03 -12.81
N PHE A 269 32.49 -12.77 -12.43
CA PHE A 269 32.10 -12.90 -11.03
C PHE A 269 32.91 -14.01 -10.39
N GLY A 270 33.61 -13.69 -9.30
CA GLY A 270 34.24 -14.72 -8.48
C GLY A 270 33.18 -15.57 -7.77
N GLY A 271 33.58 -16.69 -7.18
CA GLY A 271 32.68 -17.52 -6.36
C GLY A 271 32.05 -16.78 -5.17
N ASN A 272 32.66 -15.67 -4.74
CA ASN A 272 32.16 -14.73 -3.75
C ASN A 272 31.13 -13.70 -4.29
N GLY A 273 30.86 -13.70 -5.59
CA GLY A 273 29.98 -12.75 -6.28
C GLY A 273 30.60 -11.38 -6.54
N GLU A 274 31.88 -11.18 -6.21
CA GLU A 274 32.58 -9.92 -6.42
C GLU A 274 32.98 -9.74 -7.89
N PHE A 275 33.12 -8.48 -8.32
CA PHE A 275 33.47 -8.13 -9.70
C PHE A 275 34.98 -8.16 -9.92
N TYR A 276 35.40 -8.87 -10.96
CA TYR A 276 36.79 -8.94 -11.42
C TYR A 276 36.89 -8.51 -12.88
N LEU A 277 37.84 -7.64 -13.18
CA LEU A 277 38.15 -7.22 -14.54
C LEU A 277 39.56 -7.65 -14.93
N GLY A 278 39.66 -8.35 -16.04
CA GLY A 278 40.91 -8.75 -16.68
C GLY A 278 41.21 -7.83 -17.86
N GLY A 279 42.49 -7.60 -18.14
CA GLY A 279 42.87 -6.74 -19.25
C GLY A 279 44.35 -6.42 -19.28
N LEU A 280 44.72 -5.55 -20.23
CA LEU A 280 46.11 -5.17 -20.48
C LEU A 280 46.45 -3.87 -19.73
N TYR A 281 47.37 -3.95 -18.77
CA TYR A 281 47.89 -2.77 -18.07
C TYR A 281 49.11 -2.23 -18.81
N SER A 282 49.08 -0.98 -19.27
CA SER A 282 50.15 -0.41 -20.09
C SER A 282 51.21 0.40 -19.31
N GLY A 283 51.14 0.44 -17.99
CA GLY A 283 52.05 1.24 -17.15
C GLY A 283 51.77 2.75 -17.17
N GLN A 284 52.41 3.49 -16.26
CA GLN A 284 52.38 4.96 -16.27
C GLN A 284 53.27 5.54 -17.37
N ASN A 285 54.35 4.82 -17.72
CA ASN A 285 55.29 5.22 -18.76
C ASN A 285 55.37 4.15 -19.87
N VAL A 286 54.40 4.20 -20.78
CA VAL A 286 54.19 3.24 -21.89
C VAL A 286 55.43 3.05 -22.80
N ALA A 287 56.41 3.97 -22.76
CA ALA A 287 57.66 3.86 -23.52
C ALA A 287 58.76 3.07 -22.79
N ALA A 288 58.67 2.92 -21.47
CA ALA A 288 59.67 2.28 -20.62
C ALA A 288 59.17 0.95 -20.01
N GLU A 289 57.87 0.77 -19.84
CA GLU A 289 57.26 -0.43 -19.27
C GLU A 289 56.53 -1.23 -20.36
N ARG A 290 56.87 -2.53 -20.47
CA ARG A 290 56.12 -3.46 -21.31
C ARG A 290 54.72 -3.66 -20.70
N PRO A 291 53.62 -3.56 -21.46
CA PRO A 291 52.28 -3.86 -20.95
C PRO A 291 52.19 -5.27 -20.38
N ILE A 292 51.43 -5.46 -19.30
CA ILE A 292 51.28 -6.76 -18.64
C ILE A 292 49.82 -7.01 -18.34
N SER A 293 49.33 -8.20 -18.68
CA SER A 293 47.99 -8.61 -18.25
C SER A 293 47.85 -8.63 -16.75
N SER A 294 46.77 -8.06 -16.28
CA SER A 294 46.45 -8.00 -14.87
C SER A 294 44.96 -8.21 -14.67
N VAL A 295 44.60 -8.84 -13.56
CA VAL A 295 43.22 -8.95 -13.11
C VAL A 295 43.07 -8.21 -11.80
N TYR A 296 42.06 -7.37 -11.73
CA TYR A 296 41.75 -6.56 -10.57
C TYR A 296 40.38 -6.90 -10.04
N GLN A 297 40.23 -6.89 -8.72
CA GLN A 297 38.91 -6.79 -8.09
C GLN A 297 38.47 -5.32 -8.10
N VAL A 298 37.20 -5.07 -8.40
CA VAL A 298 36.63 -3.72 -8.52
C VAL A 298 35.60 -3.50 -7.43
N ASN A 299 35.68 -2.35 -6.77
CA ASN A 299 34.59 -1.85 -5.96
C ASN A 299 33.53 -1.25 -6.88
N ILE A 300 32.38 -1.88 -6.99
CA ILE A 300 31.34 -1.41 -7.92
C ILE A 300 30.64 -0.13 -7.47
N SER A 301 30.80 0.26 -6.21
CA SER A 301 30.23 1.50 -5.66
C SER A 301 31.14 2.70 -5.87
N SER A 302 32.45 2.55 -5.65
CA SER A 302 33.41 3.67 -5.84
C SER A 302 34.07 3.69 -7.21
N GLY A 303 34.01 2.59 -7.97
CA GLY A 303 34.78 2.40 -9.20
C GLY A 303 36.29 2.27 -8.97
N GLU A 304 36.72 2.12 -7.72
CA GLU A 304 38.13 1.91 -7.38
C GLU A 304 38.53 0.45 -7.52
N PHE A 305 39.77 0.23 -7.96
CA PHE A 305 40.39 -1.08 -7.86
C PHE A 305 40.77 -1.37 -6.40
N MET A 306 40.34 -2.52 -5.92
CA MET A 306 40.57 -2.97 -4.55
C MET A 306 42.06 -3.27 -4.30
N ASN A 307 42.42 -3.66 -3.08
CA ASN A 307 43.80 -3.99 -2.69
C ASN A 307 44.79 -2.83 -2.92
N GLY A 308 44.34 -1.59 -2.67
CA GLY A 308 45.13 -0.37 -2.88
C GLY A 308 45.54 -0.17 -4.35
N GLY A 309 44.69 -0.60 -5.29
CA GLY A 309 44.97 -0.52 -6.73
C GLY A 309 45.96 -1.56 -7.25
N LYS A 310 46.32 -2.57 -6.45
CA LYS A 310 47.19 -3.68 -6.89
C LYS A 310 46.34 -4.80 -7.49
N PRO A 311 46.77 -5.41 -8.60
CA PRO A 311 46.03 -6.53 -9.17
C PRO A 311 46.08 -7.74 -8.23
N ILE A 312 45.01 -8.55 -8.24
CA ILE A 312 45.00 -9.85 -7.55
C ILE A 312 45.83 -10.89 -8.31
N PHE A 313 45.99 -10.67 -9.61
CA PHE A 313 46.82 -11.49 -10.48
C PHE A 313 47.49 -10.61 -11.53
N GLN A 314 48.78 -10.83 -11.75
CA GLN A 314 49.53 -10.23 -12.84
C GLN A 314 50.26 -11.34 -13.60
N ALA A 315 50.14 -11.33 -14.93
CA ALA A 315 50.82 -12.27 -15.79
C ALA A 315 52.34 -12.17 -15.60
N PRO A 316 53.05 -13.31 -15.49
CA PRO A 316 54.50 -13.31 -15.45
C PRO A 316 55.11 -12.57 -16.64
N ARG A 317 56.19 -11.82 -16.40
CA ARG A 317 56.97 -11.24 -17.49
C ARG A 317 57.70 -12.35 -18.23
N ALA A 318 57.63 -12.35 -19.56
CA ALA A 318 58.50 -13.20 -20.38
C ALA A 318 59.98 -12.87 -20.05
N ALA A 319 60.80 -13.89 -19.81
CA ALA A 319 62.25 -13.73 -19.65
C ALA A 319 62.82 -13.09 -20.92
N ASN A 320 63.94 -12.39 -20.86
CA ASN A 320 64.61 -11.95 -22.09
C ASN A 320 65.49 -13.08 -22.63
N LYS A 321 65.47 -13.28 -23.94
CA LYS A 321 66.51 -14.01 -24.65
C LYS A 321 67.85 -13.28 -24.48
N PRO A 322 69.00 -13.96 -24.70
CA PRO A 322 70.33 -13.34 -24.66
C PRO A 322 70.48 -12.12 -25.60
N ASP A 323 69.65 -12.01 -26.64
CA ASP A 323 69.62 -10.88 -27.57
C ASP A 323 68.72 -9.71 -27.12
N GLY A 324 68.21 -9.75 -25.89
CA GLY A 324 67.37 -8.70 -25.29
C GLY A 324 65.89 -8.73 -25.72
N ARG A 325 65.51 -9.59 -26.66
CA ARG A 325 64.10 -9.78 -27.06
C ARG A 325 63.36 -10.64 -26.02
N PRO A 326 62.04 -10.46 -25.83
CA PRO A 326 61.27 -11.36 -24.97
C PRO A 326 61.35 -12.82 -25.46
N ASP A 327 61.60 -13.73 -24.54
CA ASP A 327 61.54 -15.17 -24.74
C ASP A 327 60.12 -15.66 -24.51
N TYR A 328 59.35 -15.64 -25.59
CA TYR A 328 58.02 -16.20 -25.65
C TYR A 328 58.07 -17.73 -25.78
N ASN A 329 58.69 -18.38 -24.80
CA ASN A 329 58.91 -19.84 -24.74
C ASN A 329 57.65 -20.63 -24.31
N GLY A 330 56.47 -20.04 -24.50
CA GLY A 330 55.18 -20.73 -24.42
C GLY A 330 54.27 -20.19 -23.33
N LYS A 331 54.76 -19.97 -22.10
CA LYS A 331 53.92 -19.49 -20.97
C LYS A 331 53.74 -17.97 -21.03
N TRP A 332 52.49 -17.51 -21.05
CA TRP A 332 52.09 -16.10 -21.17
C TRP A 332 52.70 -15.38 -22.38
N ALA A 333 52.87 -16.10 -23.49
CA ALA A 333 53.61 -15.65 -24.66
C ALA A 333 53.05 -14.38 -25.34
N ASP A 334 51.77 -14.03 -25.15
CA ASP A 334 51.16 -12.82 -25.73
C ASP A 334 50.59 -11.86 -24.67
N GLN A 335 50.75 -12.19 -23.39
CA GLN A 335 50.48 -11.33 -22.22
C GLN A 335 49.17 -10.52 -22.22
N GLN A 336 48.16 -10.82 -23.04
CA GLN A 336 46.87 -10.13 -23.10
C GLN A 336 45.73 -11.10 -22.79
N ILE A 337 45.11 -10.93 -21.62
CA ILE A 337 43.83 -11.54 -21.25
C ILE A 337 42.76 -10.81 -22.05
N VAL A 338 42.06 -11.59 -22.86
CA VAL A 338 41.00 -11.12 -23.77
C VAL A 338 39.62 -11.58 -23.35
N ASP A 339 39.55 -12.47 -22.37
CA ASP A 339 38.27 -12.79 -21.76
C ASP A 339 38.44 -13.44 -20.38
N LEU A 340 37.39 -13.36 -19.57
CA LEU A 340 37.26 -14.08 -18.31
C LEU A 340 35.92 -14.82 -18.28
N GLU A 341 35.88 -15.98 -17.63
CA GLU A 341 34.63 -16.70 -17.38
C GLU A 341 34.55 -17.03 -15.88
N GLY A 342 33.51 -16.49 -15.25
CA GLY A 342 33.12 -16.86 -13.90
C GLY A 342 32.11 -18.00 -13.91
N CYS A 343 32.06 -18.76 -12.83
CA CYS A 343 30.92 -19.67 -12.63
C CYS A 343 29.70 -18.89 -12.12
N PRO A 344 28.46 -19.35 -12.40
CA PRO A 344 27.26 -18.71 -11.86
C PRO A 344 27.34 -18.53 -10.34
N ALA A 345 27.42 -17.27 -9.91
CA ALA A 345 27.63 -16.88 -8.52
C ALA A 345 26.37 -16.21 -7.95
N ASN A 346 26.29 -16.15 -6.63
CA ASN A 346 25.28 -15.30 -5.98
C ASN A 346 25.78 -13.86 -6.05
N ILE A 347 25.31 -13.14 -7.05
CA ILE A 347 25.71 -11.75 -7.26
C ILE A 347 25.11 -10.89 -6.15
N PRO A 348 25.90 -10.07 -5.45
CA PRO A 348 25.39 -9.26 -4.37
C PRO A 348 24.37 -8.23 -4.86
N THR A 349 23.13 -8.34 -4.37
CA THR A 349 22.07 -7.35 -4.59
C THR A 349 21.42 -6.95 -3.26
N ILE A 350 20.87 -5.74 -3.20
CA ILE A 350 19.96 -5.30 -2.15
C ILE A 350 18.62 -4.91 -2.76
N THR A 351 17.55 -5.50 -2.25
CA THR A 351 16.18 -5.21 -2.68
C THR A 351 15.43 -4.54 -1.54
N VAL A 352 14.63 -3.53 -1.87
CA VAL A 352 13.66 -2.97 -0.92
C VAL A 352 12.25 -3.41 -1.29
N ASN A 353 11.54 -3.89 -0.26
CA ASN A 353 10.19 -4.39 -0.33
C ASN A 353 9.29 -3.57 0.59
N LYS A 354 8.02 -3.49 0.22
CA LYS A 354 6.99 -2.85 1.03
C LYS A 354 5.99 -3.86 1.55
N ASN A 355 5.69 -3.81 2.84
CA ASN A 355 4.58 -4.55 3.45
C ASN A 355 3.63 -3.58 4.15
N ILE A 356 2.34 -3.76 3.94
CA ILE A 356 1.29 -2.87 4.47
C ILE A 356 0.31 -3.72 5.25
N VAL A 357 0.27 -3.60 6.57
CA VAL A 357 -0.71 -4.34 7.38
C VAL A 357 -2.11 -3.83 7.10
N GLU A 358 -2.28 -2.51 7.12
CA GLU A 358 -3.52 -1.81 6.81
C GLU A 358 -3.20 -0.37 6.39
N ARG A 359 -4.09 0.25 5.60
CA ARG A 359 -3.95 1.66 5.19
C ARG A 359 -4.85 2.54 6.05
N VAL A 360 -4.30 3.64 6.55
CA VAL A 360 -5.06 4.70 7.24
C VAL A 360 -6.06 5.36 6.29
N HIS A 361 -5.70 5.51 5.01
CA HIS A 361 -6.62 5.89 3.94
C HIS A 361 -6.40 5.00 2.71
N SER A 362 -7.47 4.59 2.03
CA SER A 362 -7.42 3.62 0.93
C SER A 362 -6.55 4.08 -0.26
N SER A 363 -6.38 5.39 -0.44
CA SER A 363 -5.54 5.99 -1.48
C SER A 363 -4.08 6.19 -1.09
N ASP A 364 -3.72 5.96 0.18
CA ASP A 364 -2.32 6.13 0.63
C ASP A 364 -1.41 5.24 -0.20
N GLN A 365 -0.27 5.77 -0.66
CA GLN A 365 0.77 5.03 -1.35
C GLN A 365 2.12 5.34 -0.70
N PHE A 366 3.06 4.40 -0.82
CA PHE A 366 4.38 4.51 -0.23
C PHE A 366 5.43 4.46 -1.32
N GLU A 367 6.37 5.38 -1.26
CA GLU A 367 7.60 5.32 -2.02
C GLU A 367 8.70 4.78 -1.12
N VAL A 368 9.32 3.67 -1.55
CA VAL A 368 10.39 2.99 -0.83
C VAL A 368 11.65 3.01 -1.69
N THR A 369 12.75 3.41 -1.08
CA THR A 369 14.02 3.63 -1.77
C THR A 369 15.16 2.92 -1.04
N VAL A 370 16.06 2.32 -1.82
CA VAL A 370 17.42 1.98 -1.36
C VAL A 370 18.42 2.76 -2.16
N ARG A 371 19.42 3.34 -1.51
CA ARG A 371 20.53 4.03 -2.17
C ARG A 371 21.84 3.82 -1.45
N GLU A 372 22.94 3.97 -2.17
CA GLU A 372 24.27 3.95 -1.57
C GLU A 372 24.49 5.14 -0.64
N LYS A 373 25.24 4.93 0.44
CA LYS A 373 25.61 6.02 1.35
C LYS A 373 26.82 6.83 0.86
N ILE A 374 27.62 6.30 -0.07
CA ILE A 374 28.90 6.89 -0.47
C ILE A 374 28.71 8.28 -1.11
N PRO A 375 29.37 9.34 -0.61
CA PRO A 375 29.25 10.70 -1.11
C PRO A 375 30.42 11.04 -2.05
N THR A 376 30.39 10.65 -3.34
CA THR A 376 31.36 11.19 -4.33
C THR A 376 30.81 11.20 -5.74
N GLN A 377 30.78 12.39 -6.32
CA GLN A 377 30.39 12.77 -7.69
C GLN A 377 28.89 12.70 -7.99
N SER A 378 28.40 13.83 -8.47
CA SER A 378 27.08 14.06 -9.04
C SER A 378 26.73 12.98 -10.06
N ILE A 379 26.01 11.96 -9.61
CA ILE A 379 25.28 11.03 -10.46
C ILE A 379 23.99 11.74 -10.83
N SER A 380 24.00 12.45 -11.95
CA SER A 380 22.78 12.85 -12.62
C SER A 380 22.17 11.62 -13.30
N GLY A 381 21.10 11.06 -12.71
CA GLY A 381 20.25 10.05 -13.35
C GLY A 381 20.36 8.62 -12.80
N GLY A 382 19.80 8.35 -11.61
CA GLY A 382 19.34 6.99 -11.25
C GLY A 382 20.37 5.92 -10.91
N THR A 383 21.68 6.17 -10.89
CA THR A 383 22.68 5.15 -10.59
C THR A 383 22.96 5.08 -9.07
N GLY A 384 23.05 3.87 -8.51
CA GLY A 384 23.26 3.68 -7.07
C GLY A 384 22.01 3.87 -6.20
N GLN A 385 20.83 4.03 -6.81
CA GLN A 385 19.54 4.13 -6.12
C GLN A 385 18.49 3.30 -6.87
N SER A 386 17.60 2.67 -6.10
CA SER A 386 16.42 1.98 -6.59
C SER A 386 15.22 2.47 -5.79
N THR A 387 14.16 2.89 -6.50
CA THR A 387 12.94 3.43 -5.90
C THR A 387 11.73 2.71 -6.47
N VAL A 388 10.80 2.37 -5.59
CA VAL A 388 9.55 1.73 -5.93
C VAL A 388 8.39 2.46 -5.26
N VAL A 389 7.33 2.69 -6.02
CA VAL A 389 6.08 3.25 -5.52
C VAL A 389 5.02 2.15 -5.49
N THR A 390 4.30 2.01 -4.38
CA THR A 390 3.14 1.13 -4.31
C THR A 390 2.00 1.68 -5.15
N THR A 391 1.12 0.80 -5.62
CA THR A 391 -0.09 1.20 -6.36
C THR A 391 -1.29 0.38 -5.88
N GLY A 392 -2.49 0.93 -6.06
CA GLY A 392 -3.74 0.27 -5.67
C GLY A 392 -3.98 0.24 -4.16
N SER A 393 -5.05 -0.43 -3.73
CA SER A 393 -5.51 -0.43 -2.34
C SER A 393 -5.16 -1.70 -1.55
N GLY A 394 -4.52 -2.69 -2.19
CA GLY A 394 -4.20 -3.98 -1.56
C GLY A 394 -3.26 -3.84 -0.35
N THR A 395 -3.45 -4.70 0.65
CA THR A 395 -2.59 -4.85 1.83
C THR A 395 -1.66 -6.06 1.67
N GLY A 396 -0.77 -6.30 2.65
CA GLY A 396 0.26 -7.33 2.63
C GLY A 396 1.53 -6.92 1.87
N PRO A 397 2.40 -7.90 1.53
CA PRO A 397 3.56 -7.68 0.69
C PRO A 397 3.16 -7.11 -0.67
N GLN A 398 3.78 -6.01 -1.06
CA GLN A 398 3.49 -5.33 -2.31
C GLN A 398 4.37 -5.92 -3.44
N PRO A 399 3.83 -6.09 -4.66
CA PRO A 399 4.47 -6.86 -5.73
C PRO A 399 5.65 -6.15 -6.40
N ASN A 400 5.77 -4.85 -6.21
CA ASN A 400 6.84 -4.07 -6.83
C ASN A 400 8.09 -4.13 -5.96
N SER A 401 9.20 -4.63 -6.53
CA SER A 401 10.52 -4.61 -5.92
C SER A 401 11.57 -4.44 -7.01
N LEU A 402 12.53 -3.55 -6.82
CA LEU A 402 13.66 -3.39 -7.73
C LEU A 402 14.97 -3.58 -6.96
N ALA A 403 15.77 -4.53 -7.42
CA ALA A 403 17.05 -4.86 -6.81
C ALA A 403 18.15 -3.92 -7.31
N LEU A 404 18.95 -3.38 -6.39
CA LEU A 404 20.16 -2.64 -6.68
C LEU A 404 21.37 -3.59 -6.57
N LEU A 405 22.25 -3.56 -7.55
CA LEU A 405 23.56 -4.23 -7.46
C LEU A 405 24.39 -3.57 -6.34
N ARG A 406 24.97 -4.36 -5.43
CA ARG A 406 25.63 -3.82 -4.22
C ARG A 406 27.07 -4.28 -4.07
N GLN A 407 27.87 -3.47 -3.39
CA GLN A 407 29.19 -3.86 -2.91
C GLN A 407 29.07 -4.52 -1.54
N THR A 408 29.69 -5.69 -1.35
CA THR A 408 29.72 -6.37 -0.05
C THR A 408 30.42 -5.49 0.99
N GLY A 409 29.83 -5.36 2.17
CA GLY A 409 30.37 -4.54 3.27
C GLY A 409 30.16 -3.02 3.12
N SER A 410 29.58 -2.54 2.02
CA SER A 410 29.26 -1.12 1.84
C SER A 410 27.97 -0.72 2.58
N PRO A 411 27.90 0.50 3.15
CA PRO A 411 26.69 1.01 3.76
C PRO A 411 25.66 1.52 2.73
N TYR A 412 24.39 1.20 2.97
CA TYR A 412 23.24 1.60 2.19
C TYR A 412 22.24 2.35 3.07
N ILE A 413 21.58 3.34 2.48
CA ILE A 413 20.49 4.08 3.06
C ILE A 413 19.17 3.51 2.55
N LEU A 414 18.26 3.22 3.47
CA LEU A 414 16.90 2.79 3.20
C LEU A 414 15.96 3.94 3.56
N GLU A 415 15.04 4.28 2.66
CA GLU A 415 14.13 5.39 2.81
C GLU A 415 12.70 4.97 2.51
N GLU A 416 11.77 5.51 3.28
CA GLU A 416 10.34 5.46 3.00
C GLU A 416 9.74 6.86 3.14
N ARG A 417 8.84 7.20 2.22
CA ARG A 417 7.96 8.38 2.32
C ARG A 417 6.58 8.05 1.79
N MET A 418 5.60 8.88 2.13
CA MET A 418 4.31 8.84 1.42
C MET A 418 4.55 9.26 -0.03
N ALA A 419 3.99 8.52 -0.98
CA ALA A 419 3.98 8.91 -2.38
C ALA A 419 2.87 9.93 -2.66
N ASP A 420 3.01 10.67 -3.76
CA ASP A 420 2.06 11.70 -4.17
C ASP A 420 0.62 11.16 -4.28
N GLY A 421 -0.36 11.97 -3.87
CA GLY A 421 -1.78 11.59 -3.86
C GLY A 421 -2.25 10.87 -2.58
N SER A 422 -1.33 10.50 -1.69
CA SER A 422 -1.68 10.00 -0.35
C SER A 422 -2.41 11.05 0.49
N LYS A 423 -3.31 10.60 1.38
CA LYS A 423 -4.10 11.50 2.26
C LYS A 423 -3.59 11.50 3.69
N SER A 424 -2.90 10.45 4.09
CA SER A 424 -2.28 10.33 5.42
C SER A 424 -0.83 10.79 5.42
N LYS A 425 -0.28 10.95 6.63
CA LYS A 425 1.14 11.21 6.85
C LYS A 425 1.85 9.90 7.18
N LEU A 426 3.15 9.82 6.90
CA LEU A 426 3.93 8.63 7.30
C LEU A 426 3.93 8.43 8.82
N ASP A 427 3.87 9.53 9.59
CA ASP A 427 3.76 9.47 11.05
C ASP A 427 2.40 8.92 11.55
N ASP A 428 1.40 8.75 10.68
CA ASP A 428 0.16 8.05 11.05
C ASP A 428 0.41 6.52 11.15
N TYR A 429 1.60 6.05 10.76
CA TYR A 429 1.99 4.65 10.77
C TYR A 429 3.11 4.37 11.77
N LYS A 430 3.10 3.15 12.32
CA LYS A 430 4.26 2.50 12.92
C LYS A 430 4.99 1.72 11.82
N SER A 431 6.12 2.26 11.38
CA SER A 431 6.99 1.65 10.36
C SER A 431 8.15 0.90 11.01
N ASN A 432 8.47 -0.29 10.50
CA ASN A 432 9.64 -1.05 10.94
C ASN A 432 10.38 -1.66 9.75
N TRP A 433 11.70 -1.47 9.72
CA TRP A 433 12.61 -2.08 8.76
C TRP A 433 13.11 -3.44 9.26
N SER A 434 13.20 -4.40 8.35
CA SER A 434 13.86 -5.69 8.58
C SER A 434 14.61 -6.08 7.32
N CYS A 435 15.90 -6.44 7.45
CA CYS A 435 16.70 -6.94 6.35
C CYS A 435 17.13 -8.37 6.63
N VAL A 436 17.05 -9.23 5.61
CA VAL A 436 17.48 -10.63 5.68
C VAL A 436 18.38 -10.96 4.50
N SER A 437 19.36 -11.85 4.72
CA SER A 437 20.11 -12.48 3.64
C SER A 437 19.26 -13.50 2.87
N GLU A 438 19.79 -14.01 1.76
CA GLU A 438 19.20 -15.11 1.00
C GLU A 438 18.90 -16.35 1.86
N ASP A 439 19.75 -16.65 2.85
CA ASP A 439 19.58 -17.77 3.78
C ASP A 439 18.61 -17.47 4.94
N GLY A 440 17.95 -16.32 4.93
CA GLY A 440 17.01 -15.89 5.98
C GLY A 440 17.66 -15.35 7.25
N VAL A 441 18.98 -15.10 7.23
CA VAL A 441 19.71 -14.56 8.38
C VAL A 441 19.40 -13.06 8.52
N SER A 442 18.96 -12.63 9.71
CA SER A 442 18.69 -11.22 9.99
C SER A 442 19.97 -10.37 9.93
N ILE A 443 19.90 -9.27 9.18
CA ILE A 443 20.98 -8.28 9.05
C ILE A 443 20.63 -7.07 9.91
N PRO A 444 21.52 -6.62 10.81
CA PRO A 444 21.26 -5.46 11.66
C PRO A 444 20.99 -4.19 10.84
N VAL A 445 19.90 -3.51 11.18
CA VAL A 445 19.52 -2.21 10.62
C VAL A 445 19.68 -1.16 11.72
N LYS A 446 20.24 0.00 11.40
CA LYS A 446 20.38 1.08 12.39
C LYS A 446 19.02 1.60 12.85
N ALA A 447 19.01 2.33 13.97
CA ALA A 447 17.82 3.02 14.44
C ALA A 447 17.29 3.95 13.35
N SER A 448 16.00 3.82 13.04
CA SER A 448 15.36 4.64 12.00
C SER A 448 15.02 6.01 12.56
N SER A 449 15.12 7.05 11.73
CA SER A 449 14.72 8.42 12.07
C SER A 449 13.71 8.94 11.05
N LEU A 450 12.61 9.52 11.52
CA LEU A 450 11.62 10.19 10.68
C LEU A 450 11.88 11.69 10.67
N ASN A 451 12.41 12.20 9.56
CA ASN A 451 12.73 13.62 9.38
C ASN A 451 11.96 14.17 8.18
N SER A 452 11.18 15.23 8.38
CA SER A 452 10.43 15.91 7.32
C SER A 452 9.61 14.97 6.41
N GLY A 453 8.97 13.95 7.00
CA GLY A 453 8.13 12.98 6.29
C GLY A 453 8.87 11.84 5.59
N VAL A 454 10.20 11.76 5.75
CA VAL A 454 11.03 10.66 5.24
C VAL A 454 11.54 9.83 6.41
N LEU A 455 11.15 8.56 6.46
CA LEU A 455 11.71 7.56 7.37
C LEU A 455 12.99 7.03 6.76
N GLN A 456 14.12 7.29 7.41
CA GLN A 456 15.43 6.89 6.93
C GLN A 456 16.11 5.96 7.92
N THR A 457 16.84 4.96 7.42
CA THR A 457 17.78 4.15 8.18
C THR A 457 18.97 3.75 7.32
N GLU A 458 19.96 3.11 7.93
CA GLU A 458 21.17 2.61 7.28
C GLU A 458 21.35 1.12 7.59
N VAL A 459 21.80 0.38 6.59
CA VAL A 459 22.18 -1.03 6.69
C VAL A 459 23.54 -1.24 6.04
N THR A 460 24.38 -2.09 6.64
CA THR A 460 25.69 -2.46 6.07
C THR A 460 25.77 -3.98 5.96
N PRO A 461 25.31 -4.57 4.86
CA PRO A 461 25.34 -6.02 4.69
C PRO A 461 26.78 -6.52 4.49
N ALA A 462 27.33 -7.21 5.50
CA ALA A 462 28.68 -7.79 5.45
C ALA A 462 28.73 -9.14 4.70
N VAL A 463 27.57 -9.79 4.51
CA VAL A 463 27.46 -11.04 3.74
C VAL A 463 27.51 -10.76 2.24
N GLY A 464 28.02 -11.72 1.45
CA GLY A 464 27.84 -11.74 -0.01
C GLY A 464 26.40 -12.08 -0.42
N GLY A 465 26.10 -12.13 -1.71
CA GLY A 465 24.81 -12.59 -2.24
C GLY A 465 23.61 -11.66 -1.99
N MET A 466 22.39 -12.19 -2.09
CA MET A 466 21.17 -11.37 -2.07
C MET A 466 20.77 -10.93 -0.66
N VAL A 467 20.28 -9.68 -0.57
CA VAL A 467 19.70 -9.10 0.64
C VAL A 467 18.33 -8.52 0.30
N ALA A 468 17.34 -8.84 1.12
CA ALA A 468 15.99 -8.29 1.03
C ALA A 468 15.67 -7.48 2.29
N CYS A 469 15.42 -6.19 2.12
CA CYS A 469 15.00 -5.27 3.16
C CYS A 469 13.52 -4.94 2.99
N THR A 470 12.71 -5.14 4.02
CA THR A 470 11.28 -4.88 4.01
C THR A 470 10.91 -3.82 5.03
N VAL A 471 10.18 -2.79 4.61
CA VAL A 471 9.53 -1.84 5.53
C VAL A 471 8.06 -2.21 5.71
N THR A 472 7.68 -2.53 6.95
CA THR A 472 6.29 -2.87 7.30
C THR A 472 5.61 -1.69 7.97
N ASN A 473 4.49 -1.24 7.42
CA ASN A 473 3.67 -0.20 8.04
C ASN A 473 2.39 -0.78 8.61
N SER A 474 2.12 -0.43 9.86
CA SER A 474 0.83 -0.66 10.53
C SER A 474 0.28 0.70 10.97
N PRO A 475 -1.02 0.98 10.82
CA PRO A 475 -1.61 2.19 11.37
C PRO A 475 -1.32 2.34 12.87
N LYS A 476 -1.09 3.56 13.35
CA LYS A 476 -1.14 3.84 14.79
C LYS A 476 -2.60 3.81 15.22
N THR A 477 -2.95 2.91 16.13
CA THR A 477 -4.34 2.71 16.58
C THR A 477 -4.53 3.00 18.07
N THR A 478 -5.75 3.35 18.44
CA THR A 478 -6.25 3.49 19.81
C THR A 478 -7.63 2.84 19.96
N SER A 479 -8.20 2.89 21.16
CA SER A 479 -9.56 2.43 21.47
C SER A 479 -10.37 3.54 22.13
N VAL A 480 -11.68 3.53 21.92
CA VAL A 480 -12.63 4.40 22.63
C VAL A 480 -13.66 3.57 23.38
N SER A 481 -13.83 3.88 24.67
CA SER A 481 -14.84 3.30 25.54
C SER A 481 -15.97 4.30 25.73
N VAL A 482 -17.21 3.82 25.61
CA VAL A 482 -18.41 4.65 25.74
C VAL A 482 -19.24 4.17 26.92
N LEU A 483 -19.60 5.10 27.80
CA LEU A 483 -20.51 4.89 28.92
C LEU A 483 -21.80 5.65 28.67
N LYS A 484 -22.93 4.96 28.81
CA LYS A 484 -24.27 5.52 28.62
C LYS A 484 -24.88 5.84 29.97
N TYR A 485 -25.32 7.08 30.16
CA TYR A 485 -25.96 7.52 31.41
C TYR A 485 -27.34 8.12 31.19
N ASP A 486 -28.10 8.18 32.27
CA ASP A 486 -29.30 9.00 32.40
C ASP A 486 -28.92 10.48 32.59
N GLY A 487 -29.36 11.35 31.70
CA GLY A 487 -28.97 12.76 31.58
C GLY A 487 -29.88 13.74 32.31
N TYR A 488 -30.35 13.41 33.52
CA TYR A 488 -31.15 14.32 34.35
C TYR A 488 -30.24 15.31 35.08
N TRP A 489 -30.11 16.54 34.57
CA TRP A 489 -29.27 17.61 35.14
C TRP A 489 -29.79 18.03 36.54
N PHE A 490 -28.96 17.85 37.57
CA PHE A 490 -29.04 18.63 38.81
C PHE A 490 -28.05 19.80 38.70
N GLU A 491 -28.43 20.97 39.23
CA GLU A 491 -27.65 22.22 39.24
C GLU A 491 -26.34 22.16 40.08
N ASP A 492 -25.85 20.96 40.42
CA ASP A 492 -24.78 20.76 41.41
C ASP A 492 -23.67 19.76 40.95
N ASP A 493 -23.44 19.63 39.63
CA ASP A 493 -22.32 18.88 39.02
C ASP A 493 -22.12 17.41 39.44
N LYS A 494 -23.12 16.79 40.07
CA LYS A 494 -23.16 15.35 40.34
C LYS A 494 -24.01 14.62 39.31
N TYR A 495 -23.35 13.92 38.39
CA TYR A 495 -23.96 12.86 37.59
C TYR A 495 -24.70 11.90 38.53
N LYS A 496 -25.98 11.62 38.25
CA LYS A 496 -26.61 10.45 38.85
C LYS A 496 -26.03 9.23 38.13
N GLU A 497 -25.25 8.42 38.84
CA GLU A 497 -24.49 7.28 38.32
C GLU A 497 -25.38 6.09 37.88
N GLU A 498 -26.44 6.33 37.12
CA GLU A 498 -27.30 5.26 36.60
C GLU A 498 -26.93 5.00 35.14
N ILE A 499 -26.21 3.89 34.92
CA ILE A 499 -25.86 3.40 33.59
C ILE A 499 -27.12 2.91 32.89
N VAL A 500 -27.30 3.31 31.63
CA VAL A 500 -28.49 2.97 30.83
C VAL A 500 -28.11 1.95 29.75
N PRO A 501 -28.47 0.66 29.90
CA PRO A 501 -28.30 -0.33 28.84
C PRO A 501 -29.37 -0.20 27.75
N GLY A 502 -29.12 -0.81 26.58
CA GLY A 502 -30.08 -0.91 25.48
C GLY A 502 -30.04 0.20 24.43
N ALA A 503 -29.18 1.21 24.60
CA ALA A 503 -28.94 2.22 23.57
C ALA A 503 -28.07 1.65 22.44
N LYS A 504 -28.48 1.80 21.18
CA LYS A 504 -27.68 1.35 20.04
C LYS A 504 -26.79 2.50 19.56
N PHE A 505 -25.49 2.25 19.41
CA PHE A 505 -24.48 3.22 18.97
C PHE A 505 -23.71 2.74 17.76
N ASN A 506 -23.18 3.67 17.00
CA ASN A 506 -22.17 3.41 15.98
C ASN A 506 -21.17 4.58 15.92
N ILE A 507 -20.02 4.33 15.32
CA ILE A 507 -18.98 5.32 15.09
C ILE A 507 -18.64 5.35 13.60
N CYS A 508 -18.59 6.53 13.00
CA CYS A 508 -17.98 6.73 11.70
C CYS A 508 -16.66 7.48 11.83
N GLN A 509 -15.74 7.24 10.89
CA GLN A 509 -14.57 8.10 10.71
C GLN A 509 -14.98 9.34 9.90
N ASP A 510 -14.95 10.52 10.52
CA ASP A 510 -15.31 11.80 9.92
C ASP A 510 -14.15 12.28 9.03
N GLN A 511 -14.21 11.93 7.76
CA GLN A 511 -13.14 12.16 6.79
C GLN A 511 -13.13 13.59 6.26
N ASN A 512 -14.26 14.29 6.31
CA ASN A 512 -14.40 15.67 5.83
C ASN A 512 -14.42 16.72 6.96
N ALA A 513 -14.33 16.27 8.22
CA ALA A 513 -14.30 17.09 9.43
C ALA A 513 -15.58 17.94 9.63
N ASN A 514 -16.75 17.47 9.19
CA ASN A 514 -18.01 18.21 9.30
C ASN A 514 -18.80 17.89 10.60
N GLY A 515 -18.32 16.95 11.43
CA GLY A 515 -18.96 16.54 12.68
C GLY A 515 -20.22 15.69 12.49
N LYS A 516 -20.43 15.11 11.30
CA LYS A 516 -21.54 14.22 10.97
C LYS A 516 -21.00 12.91 10.39
N CYS A 517 -21.86 11.91 10.34
CA CYS A 517 -21.56 10.66 9.64
C CYS A 517 -22.26 10.67 8.29
N ASP A 518 -21.46 10.81 7.24
CA ASP A 518 -21.95 10.76 5.86
C ASP A 518 -22.00 9.32 5.35
N SER A 519 -22.91 9.03 4.42
CA SER A 519 -23.15 7.66 3.92
C SER A 519 -21.93 6.99 3.25
N THR A 520 -20.91 7.77 2.87
CA THR A 520 -19.67 7.30 2.24
C THR A 520 -18.55 7.04 3.25
N GLU A 521 -18.74 7.40 4.52
CA GLU A 521 -17.69 7.33 5.53
C GLU A 521 -17.60 5.94 6.17
N PRO A 522 -16.38 5.45 6.48
CA PRO A 522 -16.20 4.14 7.10
C PRO A 522 -16.87 4.06 8.48
N LEU A 523 -17.68 3.01 8.68
CA LEU A 523 -18.31 2.69 9.96
C LEU A 523 -17.48 1.65 10.73
N LEU A 524 -17.36 1.83 12.04
CA LEU A 524 -16.62 0.93 12.94
C LEU A 524 -17.50 -0.19 13.52
N GLY A 525 -18.80 -0.16 13.23
CA GLY A 525 -19.76 -1.21 13.59
C GLY A 525 -20.65 -0.82 14.76
N GLU A 526 -21.89 -1.32 14.73
CA GLU A 526 -22.88 -1.03 15.75
C GLU A 526 -22.63 -1.81 17.05
N LYS A 527 -22.88 -1.18 18.20
CA LYS A 527 -22.87 -1.82 19.52
C LYS A 527 -24.04 -1.34 20.36
N VAL A 528 -24.49 -2.18 21.30
CA VAL A 528 -25.57 -1.85 22.22
C VAL A 528 -24.97 -1.58 23.60
N SER A 529 -25.36 -0.49 24.26
CA SER A 529 -24.89 -0.15 25.60
C SER A 529 -25.30 -1.24 26.61
N THR A 530 -24.42 -1.47 27.57
CA THR A 530 -24.63 -2.43 28.65
C THR A 530 -24.51 -1.73 30.00
N ASN A 531 -24.47 -2.50 31.10
CA ASN A 531 -24.14 -1.97 32.42
C ASN A 531 -22.64 -1.65 32.58
N GLU A 532 -21.84 -1.94 31.56
CA GLU A 532 -20.40 -1.64 31.48
C GLU A 532 -20.10 -0.81 30.23
N ALA A 533 -18.88 -0.25 30.17
CA ALA A 533 -18.43 0.51 29.01
C ALA A 533 -18.35 -0.38 27.77
N ILE A 534 -18.83 0.12 26.63
CA ILE A 534 -18.67 -0.53 25.33
C ILE A 534 -17.47 0.07 24.60
N THR A 535 -16.58 -0.78 24.09
CA THR A 535 -15.30 -0.32 23.52
C THR A 535 -15.21 -0.60 22.02
N TRP A 536 -14.83 0.39 21.23
CA TRP A 536 -14.35 0.19 19.86
C TRP A 536 -12.83 0.23 19.83
N ASN A 537 -12.23 -0.73 19.14
CA ASN A 537 -10.79 -0.84 18.95
C ASN A 537 -10.41 -0.37 17.54
N ASN A 538 -9.10 -0.23 17.29
CA ASN A 538 -8.54 0.05 15.97
C ASN A 538 -8.92 1.43 15.39
N LEU A 539 -9.17 2.43 16.23
CA LEU A 539 -9.33 3.81 15.78
C LEU A 539 -7.98 4.36 15.38
N PHE A 540 -7.83 4.94 14.19
CA PHE A 540 -6.59 5.53 13.74
C PHE A 540 -6.29 6.82 14.51
N VAL A 541 -5.14 6.86 15.17
CA VAL A 541 -4.67 8.02 15.93
C VAL A 541 -4.49 9.22 15.00
N GLY A 542 -4.88 10.40 15.46
CA GLY A 542 -4.85 11.65 14.70
C GLY A 542 -6.03 11.85 13.74
N LYS A 543 -6.99 10.90 13.68
CA LYS A 543 -8.21 11.03 12.86
C LYS A 543 -9.42 11.45 13.69
N LYS A 544 -10.41 12.01 13.00
CA LYS A 544 -11.68 12.47 13.59
C LYS A 544 -12.74 11.39 13.46
N TYR A 545 -13.58 11.29 14.48
CA TYR A 545 -14.64 10.32 14.57
C TYR A 545 -15.91 10.97 15.11
N VAL A 546 -17.06 10.46 14.71
CA VAL A 546 -18.36 10.86 15.25
C VAL A 546 -19.03 9.63 15.85
N LEU A 547 -19.24 9.66 17.16
CA LEU A 547 -20.10 8.73 17.88
C LEU A 547 -21.53 9.25 17.79
N TYR A 548 -22.45 8.41 17.37
CA TYR A 548 -23.87 8.75 17.33
C TYR A 548 -24.71 7.59 17.84
N GLU A 549 -25.75 7.93 18.58
CA GLU A 549 -26.77 6.97 18.99
C GLU A 549 -27.61 6.65 17.76
N VAL A 550 -27.70 5.39 17.35
CA VAL A 550 -28.58 4.92 16.27
C VAL A 550 -30.01 4.86 16.79
N GLU A 551 -30.18 4.33 18.01
CA GLU A 551 -31.47 4.11 18.65
C GLU A 551 -31.36 4.39 20.14
N ALA A 552 -32.24 5.25 20.65
CA ALA A 552 -32.33 5.55 22.07
C ALA A 552 -32.95 4.37 22.84
N PRO A 553 -32.53 4.12 24.08
CA PRO A 553 -33.19 3.16 24.94
C PRO A 553 -34.63 3.60 25.25
N GLN A 554 -35.50 2.65 25.56
CA GLN A 554 -36.91 2.90 25.82
C GLN A 554 -37.13 3.98 26.89
N GLY A 555 -38.02 4.93 26.60
CA GLY A 555 -38.32 6.07 27.47
C GLY A 555 -37.35 7.25 27.37
N TYR A 556 -36.32 7.17 26.52
CA TYR A 556 -35.35 8.25 26.35
C TYR A 556 -35.42 8.91 24.97
N ILE A 557 -35.01 10.17 24.92
CA ILE A 557 -34.77 10.92 23.68
C ILE A 557 -33.34 10.66 23.23
N ARG A 558 -33.14 10.49 21.93
CA ARG A 558 -31.84 10.30 21.29
C ARG A 558 -30.85 11.40 21.67
N ALA A 559 -29.64 11.00 22.05
CA ALA A 559 -28.52 11.90 22.31
C ALA A 559 -28.04 12.61 21.04
N ALA A 560 -27.43 13.78 21.23
CA ALA A 560 -26.72 14.47 20.17
C ALA A 560 -25.46 13.69 19.75
N ASN A 561 -25.04 13.86 18.50
CA ASN A 561 -23.79 13.30 18.00
C ASN A 561 -22.60 13.90 18.76
N LEU A 562 -21.58 13.08 19.00
CA LEU A 562 -20.35 13.47 19.66
C LEU A 562 -19.16 13.28 18.72
N ALA A 563 -18.66 14.39 18.18
CA ALA A 563 -17.41 14.42 17.43
C ALA A 563 -16.20 14.38 18.38
N PHE A 564 -15.17 13.62 18.05
CA PHE A 564 -13.94 13.55 18.83
C PHE A 564 -12.71 13.19 17.96
N ASP A 565 -11.55 13.62 18.44
CA ASP A 565 -10.26 13.23 17.85
C ASP A 565 -9.74 11.97 18.54
N ALA A 566 -9.30 10.98 17.77
CA ALA A 566 -8.64 9.81 18.30
C ALA A 566 -7.19 10.17 18.67
N THR A 567 -6.90 10.27 19.96
CA THR A 567 -5.54 10.53 20.47
C THR A 567 -4.90 9.25 21.03
N SER A 568 -3.60 9.30 21.25
CA SER A 568 -2.90 8.23 21.97
C SER A 568 -3.32 8.20 23.44
N GLY A 569 -3.65 7.02 23.97
CA GLY A 569 -4.06 6.84 25.36
C GLY A 569 -5.54 6.43 25.48
N GLU A 570 -6.02 6.37 26.72
CA GLU A 570 -7.38 5.96 27.00
C GLU A 570 -8.39 7.07 26.61
N LEU A 571 -9.38 6.70 25.79
CA LEU A 571 -10.47 7.58 25.40
C LEU A 571 -11.77 7.06 26.01
N ILE A 572 -12.30 7.78 26.99
CA ILE A 572 -13.63 7.50 27.56
C ILE A 572 -14.59 8.60 27.12
N LYS A 573 -15.76 8.21 26.61
CA LYS A 573 -16.85 9.13 26.24
C LYS A 573 -18.10 8.81 27.04
N ILE A 574 -18.66 9.84 27.67
CA ILE A 574 -19.89 9.76 28.46
C ILE A 574 -21.02 10.33 27.61
N VAL A 575 -22.06 9.53 27.38
CA VAL A 575 -23.22 9.93 26.57
C VAL A 575 -24.49 9.94 27.44
N PRO A 576 -24.97 11.13 27.85
CA PRO A 576 -26.22 11.27 28.59
C PRO A 576 -27.44 11.24 27.67
N ASN A 577 -28.55 10.62 28.08
CA ASN A 577 -29.85 10.76 27.40
C ASN A 577 -30.85 11.49 28.27
N LYS A 578 -31.63 12.36 27.64
CA LYS A 578 -32.75 13.00 28.31
C LYS A 578 -33.94 12.04 28.36
N ARG A 579 -34.58 11.92 29.53
CA ARG A 579 -35.85 11.20 29.69
C ARG A 579 -36.95 11.85 28.85
N MET A 580 -37.79 11.03 28.22
CA MET A 580 -39.07 11.48 27.67
C MET A 580 -39.99 11.95 28.81
N THR A 581 -40.90 12.87 28.52
CA THR A 581 -41.90 13.34 29.47
C THR A 581 -43.28 12.81 29.13
N GLY A 582 -44.06 12.49 30.15
CA GLY A 582 -45.40 11.93 30.00
C GLY A 582 -46.46 12.97 29.70
N THR A 583 -47.60 12.47 29.21
CA THR A 583 -48.82 13.24 28.94
C THR A 583 -49.99 12.54 29.60
N VAL A 584 -50.86 13.30 30.28
CA VAL A 584 -52.06 12.78 30.94
C VAL A 584 -53.28 13.44 30.35
N THR A 585 -54.33 12.65 30.12
CA THR A 585 -55.64 13.13 29.68
C THR A 585 -56.73 12.64 30.60
N TRP A 586 -57.81 13.41 30.72
CA TRP A 586 -59.05 12.97 31.33
C TRP A 586 -60.24 13.78 30.82
N GLN A 587 -61.45 13.29 31.06
CA GLN A 587 -62.68 13.99 30.72
C GLN A 587 -63.51 14.22 31.99
N LYS A 588 -64.12 15.39 32.12
CA LYS A 588 -65.09 15.70 33.18
C LYS A 588 -66.50 15.52 32.65
N LYS A 589 -67.28 14.60 33.24
CA LYS A 589 -68.68 14.33 32.85
C LYS A 589 -69.66 14.50 34.01
N ALA A 590 -70.95 14.62 33.67
CA ALA A 590 -72.04 14.44 34.61
C ALA A 590 -72.27 12.94 34.87
N ALA A 591 -72.52 12.57 36.13
CA ALA A 591 -72.75 11.18 36.51
C ALA A 591 -73.89 10.54 35.70
N GLY A 592 -73.64 9.36 35.13
CA GLY A 592 -74.61 8.64 34.30
C GLY A 592 -74.98 9.29 32.96
N SER A 593 -74.18 10.23 32.46
CA SER A 593 -74.42 10.95 31.20
C SER A 593 -73.15 11.18 30.38
N GLU A 594 -73.29 11.21 29.05
CA GLU A 594 -72.20 11.61 28.15
C GLU A 594 -71.92 13.12 28.14
N LYS A 595 -72.65 13.91 28.93
CA LYS A 595 -72.49 15.37 28.98
C LYS A 595 -71.17 15.76 29.64
N LEU A 596 -70.27 16.36 28.85
CA LEU A 596 -69.05 17.01 29.35
C LEU A 596 -69.37 18.25 30.19
N LEU A 597 -68.57 18.49 31.23
CA LEU A 597 -68.77 19.57 32.19
C LEU A 597 -67.62 20.57 32.15
N LYS A 598 -67.98 21.83 31.91
CA LYS A 598 -67.04 22.95 31.90
C LYS A 598 -66.75 23.51 33.28
N GLY A 599 -65.53 23.99 33.49
CA GLY A 599 -65.14 24.82 34.63
C GLY A 599 -64.72 24.07 35.89
N SER A 600 -64.41 22.77 35.81
CA SER A 600 -63.76 22.07 36.93
C SER A 600 -62.33 22.56 37.12
N VAL A 601 -61.88 22.63 38.38
CA VAL A 601 -60.47 22.92 38.73
C VAL A 601 -59.92 21.75 39.51
N TRP A 602 -58.70 21.35 39.20
CA TRP A 602 -58.03 20.18 39.78
C TRP A 602 -56.77 20.57 40.52
N THR A 603 -56.48 19.92 41.64
CA THR A 603 -55.19 20.02 42.32
C THR A 603 -54.34 18.81 41.95
N LEU A 604 -53.18 19.09 41.34
CA LEU A 604 -52.13 18.11 41.07
C LEU A 604 -51.10 18.14 42.21
N SER A 605 -50.76 16.97 42.73
CA SER A 605 -49.72 16.77 43.75
C SER A 605 -48.71 15.72 43.30
N SER A 606 -47.49 15.81 43.81
CA SER A 606 -46.46 14.76 43.71
C SER A 606 -45.96 14.47 45.12
N GLY A 607 -46.10 13.21 45.56
CA GLY A 607 -46.11 12.91 46.99
C GLY A 607 -47.15 13.73 47.74
N ASP A 608 -46.78 14.29 48.90
CA ASP A 608 -47.64 15.16 49.71
C ASP A 608 -47.58 16.64 49.31
N GLN A 609 -46.72 16.99 48.35
CA GLN A 609 -46.54 18.37 47.91
C GLN A 609 -47.50 18.70 46.77
N LYS A 610 -48.29 19.77 46.95
CA LYS A 610 -49.07 20.37 45.87
C LYS A 610 -48.14 20.96 44.81
N VAL A 611 -48.37 20.56 43.56
CA VAL A 611 -47.60 20.97 42.38
C VAL A 611 -48.29 22.12 41.63
N ALA A 612 -49.60 22.02 41.40
CA ALA A 612 -50.36 23.04 40.67
C ALA A 612 -51.87 22.93 40.91
N ASP A 613 -52.59 24.02 40.60
CA ASP A 613 -54.02 23.94 40.28
C ASP A 613 -54.20 24.08 38.77
N ILE A 614 -54.98 23.17 38.19
CA ILE A 614 -55.23 23.04 36.76
C ILE A 614 -56.68 23.43 36.51
N SER A 615 -56.88 24.52 35.77
CA SER A 615 -58.21 24.99 35.37
C SER A 615 -58.53 24.49 33.95
N ASP A 616 -59.81 24.16 33.73
CA ASP A 616 -60.37 23.82 32.41
C ASP A 616 -60.07 24.92 31.38
N CYS A 617 -59.38 24.57 30.30
CA CYS A 617 -59.21 25.48 29.18
C CYS A 617 -60.42 25.39 28.24
N VAL A 618 -61.13 26.50 28.04
CA VAL A 618 -62.25 26.54 27.09
C VAL A 618 -62.02 27.63 26.07
N GLU A 619 -61.46 27.23 24.93
CA GLU A 619 -61.10 28.14 23.84
C GLU A 619 -61.56 27.58 22.49
N LYS A 620 -61.55 28.42 21.45
CA LYS A 620 -61.80 27.94 20.08
C LYS A 620 -60.57 27.28 19.44
N ASP A 621 -59.40 27.49 20.03
CA ASP A 621 -58.10 27.07 19.50
C ASP A 621 -57.19 26.69 20.67
N ALA A 622 -56.57 25.50 20.60
CA ALA A 622 -55.64 24.98 21.59
C ALA A 622 -54.45 25.92 21.84
N ALA A 623 -54.02 26.70 20.84
CA ALA A 623 -52.92 27.64 20.99
C ALA A 623 -53.23 28.81 21.95
N LYS A 624 -54.51 29.05 22.27
CA LYS A 624 -54.94 30.06 23.24
C LYS A 624 -55.00 29.53 24.67
N CYS A 625 -54.94 28.21 24.84
CA CYS A 625 -54.74 27.63 26.15
C CYS A 625 -53.36 28.01 26.69
N GLY A 626 -53.29 28.30 27.99
CA GLY A 626 -52.10 28.89 28.61
C GLY A 626 -50.81 28.11 28.33
N SER A 627 -49.67 28.79 28.23
CA SER A 627 -48.36 28.16 27.96
C SER A 627 -47.67 27.59 29.21
N GLY A 628 -48.27 27.75 30.39
CA GLY A 628 -47.72 27.24 31.64
C GLY A 628 -47.50 25.72 31.64
N ARG A 629 -46.52 25.25 32.42
CA ARG A 629 -46.14 23.83 32.53
C ARG A 629 -47.32 22.90 32.85
N TRP A 630 -48.26 23.37 33.66
CA TRP A 630 -49.43 22.61 34.12
C TRP A 630 -50.74 23.14 33.56
N ALA A 631 -50.68 23.94 32.49
CA ALA A 631 -51.87 24.42 31.82
C ALA A 631 -52.50 23.30 31.01
N ASP A 632 -53.83 23.19 31.09
CA ASP A 632 -54.62 22.39 30.19
C ASP A 632 -54.41 22.83 28.73
N LYS A 633 -54.12 21.86 27.85
CA LYS A 633 -53.84 22.05 26.43
C LYS A 633 -55.00 21.63 25.53
N ASP A 634 -56.04 21.02 26.09
CA ASP A 634 -57.25 20.71 25.34
C ASP A 634 -58.19 21.92 25.40
N PRO A 635 -58.62 22.50 24.26
CA PRO A 635 -59.51 23.66 24.27
C PRO A 635 -60.99 23.28 24.44
N GLU A 636 -61.33 21.99 24.35
CA GLU A 636 -62.71 21.53 24.46
C GLU A 636 -63.16 21.47 25.92
N ALA A 637 -64.29 22.10 26.21
CA ALA A 637 -64.81 22.18 27.57
C ALA A 637 -64.99 20.82 28.24
N GLY A 638 -64.36 20.64 29.39
CA GLY A 638 -64.42 19.40 30.16
C GLY A 638 -63.54 18.27 29.61
N LYS A 639 -62.65 18.54 28.66
CA LYS A 639 -61.54 17.65 28.30
C LYS A 639 -60.25 18.28 28.77
N PHE A 640 -59.35 17.46 29.28
CA PHE A 640 -58.07 17.93 29.80
C PHE A 640 -56.91 17.19 29.13
N LYS A 641 -55.86 17.94 28.78
CA LYS A 641 -54.59 17.38 28.32
C LYS A 641 -53.44 18.14 28.96
N ILE A 642 -52.63 17.44 29.74
CA ILE A 642 -51.48 18.00 30.45
C ILE A 642 -50.22 17.27 29.99
N GLU A 643 -49.21 18.02 29.58
CA GLU A 643 -47.96 17.49 29.01
C GLU A 643 -46.77 17.83 29.93
N GLY A 644 -45.65 17.11 29.80
CA GLY A 644 -44.40 17.47 30.49
C GLY A 644 -44.22 16.85 31.88
N PHE A 645 -44.94 15.76 32.18
CA PHE A 645 -44.76 15.01 33.42
C PHE A 645 -43.38 14.35 33.44
N GLN A 646 -42.65 14.52 34.53
CA GLN A 646 -41.38 13.82 34.73
C GLN A 646 -41.65 12.40 35.23
N TRP A 647 -40.62 11.56 35.28
CA TRP A 647 -40.75 10.22 35.85
C TRP A 647 -40.90 10.31 37.36
N ALA A 648 -42.13 10.18 37.83
CA ALA A 648 -42.54 10.21 39.23
C ALA A 648 -43.99 9.74 39.35
N ASP A 649 -44.42 9.55 40.59
CA ASP A 649 -45.82 9.33 40.93
C ASP A 649 -46.52 10.66 41.27
N TYR A 650 -47.76 10.76 40.84
CA TYR A 650 -48.62 11.93 40.91
C TYR A 650 -50.02 11.58 41.42
N LYS A 651 -50.67 12.56 42.02
CA LYS A 651 -52.07 12.47 42.47
C LYS A 651 -52.87 13.63 41.91
N LEU A 652 -54.04 13.34 41.35
CA LEU A 652 -55.01 14.33 40.89
C LEU A 652 -56.26 14.25 41.77
N SER A 653 -56.68 15.40 42.31
CA SER A 653 -57.90 15.54 43.12
C SER A 653 -58.70 16.74 42.66
N GLU A 654 -60.03 16.65 42.67
CA GLU A 654 -60.86 17.79 42.26
C GLU A 654 -60.76 18.90 43.32
N LYS A 655 -60.41 20.11 42.92
CA LYS A 655 -60.38 21.28 43.83
C LYS A 655 -61.75 21.92 43.90
N SER A 656 -62.36 22.14 42.73
CA SER A 656 -63.66 22.78 42.59
C SER A 656 -64.47 22.07 41.49
N ALA A 657 -65.68 21.64 41.84
CA ALA A 657 -66.62 21.08 40.89
C ALA A 657 -67.14 22.13 39.89
N PRO A 658 -67.55 21.70 38.68
CA PRO A 658 -68.35 22.52 37.78
C PRO A 658 -69.61 23.09 38.46
N LEU A 659 -70.07 24.26 38.02
CA LEU A 659 -71.23 24.92 38.60
C LEU A 659 -72.48 24.01 38.57
N GLY A 660 -73.10 23.81 39.73
CA GLY A 660 -74.29 22.96 39.88
C GLY A 660 -74.01 21.49 40.23
N TYR A 661 -72.76 21.11 40.46
CA TYR A 661 -72.34 19.74 40.79
C TYR A 661 -71.68 19.65 42.17
N VAL A 662 -71.69 18.45 42.76
CA VAL A 662 -70.95 18.12 43.99
C VAL A 662 -69.51 17.74 43.61
N LYS A 663 -68.54 18.17 44.42
CA LYS A 663 -67.14 17.82 44.24
C LYS A 663 -66.91 16.35 44.57
N THR A 664 -66.10 15.65 43.79
CA THR A 664 -65.63 14.31 44.13
C THR A 664 -64.45 14.34 45.10
N ASP A 665 -64.46 13.45 46.10
CA ASP A 665 -63.33 13.23 47.02
C ASP A 665 -62.38 12.12 46.53
N LYS A 666 -62.65 11.53 45.36
CA LYS A 666 -61.79 10.49 44.77
C LYS A 666 -60.45 11.08 44.36
N ILE A 667 -59.37 10.41 44.79
CA ILE A 667 -58.00 10.70 44.38
C ILE A 667 -57.59 9.75 43.27
N TYR A 668 -57.05 10.29 42.18
CA TYR A 668 -56.55 9.53 41.05
C TYR A 668 -55.02 9.50 41.11
N GLU A 669 -54.46 8.31 41.33
CA GLU A 669 -53.01 8.10 41.38
C GLU A 669 -52.52 7.58 40.03
N PHE A 670 -51.43 8.17 39.53
CA PHE A 670 -50.80 7.78 38.28
C PHE A 670 -49.31 8.11 38.30
N GLY A 671 -48.51 7.45 37.46
CA GLY A 671 -47.07 7.68 37.43
C GLY A 671 -46.44 7.38 36.08
N PHE A 672 -45.31 8.04 35.82
CA PHE A 672 -44.53 7.84 34.61
C PHE A 672 -43.19 7.19 34.90
N ASN A 673 -42.80 6.24 34.07
CA ASN A 673 -41.50 5.58 34.07
C ASN A 673 -41.08 5.27 32.64
N LYS A 674 -39.91 4.62 32.46
CA LYS A 674 -39.38 4.28 31.14
C LYS A 674 -40.34 3.47 30.26
N ASP A 675 -41.21 2.65 30.86
CA ASP A 675 -42.02 1.68 30.14
C ASP A 675 -43.34 2.27 29.61
N ASN A 676 -43.88 3.29 30.28
CA ASN A 676 -45.20 3.86 29.97
C ASN A 676 -45.17 5.32 29.46
N VAL A 677 -44.03 6.02 29.56
CA VAL A 677 -43.95 7.46 29.25
C VAL A 677 -44.17 7.82 27.78
N SER A 678 -44.00 6.86 26.87
CA SER A 678 -44.18 7.07 25.43
C SER A 678 -45.64 7.13 24.97
N VAL A 679 -46.60 6.77 25.84
CA VAL A 679 -48.02 6.75 25.52
C VAL A 679 -48.77 7.70 26.47
N PRO A 680 -49.67 8.58 25.97
CA PRO A 680 -50.52 9.38 26.84
C PRO A 680 -51.34 8.51 27.78
N MET A 681 -51.32 8.83 29.07
CA MET A 681 -52.11 8.12 30.07
C MET A 681 -53.50 8.74 30.17
N ASP A 682 -54.52 7.96 29.81
CA ASP A 682 -55.91 8.36 29.94
C ASP A 682 -56.48 7.92 31.30
N LEU A 683 -56.83 8.88 32.16
CA LEU A 683 -57.51 8.60 33.43
C LEU A 683 -59.02 8.34 33.22
N GLY A 684 -59.51 8.48 31.98
CA GLY A 684 -60.89 8.24 31.59
C GLY A 684 -61.83 9.37 31.99
N ALA A 685 -63.13 9.05 32.04
CA ALA A 685 -64.15 9.98 32.47
C ALA A 685 -64.23 10.06 34.00
N ILE A 686 -64.13 11.26 34.53
CA ILE A 686 -64.34 11.59 35.93
C ILE A 686 -65.69 12.28 36.08
N GLU A 687 -66.60 11.62 36.79
CA GLU A 687 -68.00 12.03 36.92
C GLU A 687 -68.26 12.83 38.20
N ASN A 688 -69.16 13.82 38.13
CA ASN A 688 -69.73 14.46 39.30
C ASN A 688 -71.24 14.31 39.28
N GLU A 689 -71.81 14.12 40.46
CA GLU A 689 -73.26 14.13 40.66
C GLU A 689 -73.78 15.57 40.64
N MET A 690 -74.93 15.78 40.00
CA MET A 690 -75.61 17.06 40.04
C MET A 690 -76.03 17.32 41.50
N ARG A 691 -75.81 18.54 41.99
CA ARG A 691 -76.21 18.91 43.34
C ARG A 691 -77.71 18.70 43.46
N GLU A 692 -78.13 17.77 44.31
CA GLU A 692 -79.54 17.64 44.66
C GLU A 692 -79.98 18.98 45.26
N GLY A 693 -80.96 19.63 44.64
CA GLY A 693 -81.67 20.72 45.28
C GLY A 693 -82.24 20.20 46.61
N PRO A 694 -82.44 21.05 47.63
CA PRO A 694 -83.00 20.62 48.90
C PRO A 694 -84.24 19.77 48.63
N ILE A 695 -84.27 18.56 49.21
CA ILE A 695 -85.41 17.65 49.14
C ILE A 695 -86.60 18.45 49.67
N MET A 696 -87.46 18.96 48.79
CA MET A 696 -88.76 19.42 49.25
C MET A 696 -89.51 18.15 49.65
N PRO A 697 -89.89 17.99 50.93
CA PRO A 697 -90.78 16.90 51.28
C PRO A 697 -92.02 17.01 50.40
N MET A 698 -92.51 15.88 49.91
CA MET A 698 -93.78 15.83 49.19
C MET A 698 -94.88 16.56 49.97
N ALA A 699 -95.18 17.79 49.55
CA ALA A 699 -96.52 18.33 49.50
C ALA A 699 -96.75 18.52 48.00
N GLY A 700 -97.58 17.69 47.37
CA GLY A 700 -99.02 17.91 47.46
C GLY A 700 -99.32 19.17 46.65
N GLY A 701 -99.82 18.97 45.44
CA GLY A 701 -99.94 20.02 44.41
C GLY A 701 -100.69 21.27 44.88
N TRP A 702 -100.09 22.43 44.65
CA TRP A 702 -100.73 23.74 44.84
C TRP A 702 -100.32 24.77 43.78
N ALA A 703 -100.10 24.35 42.53
CA ALA A 703 -99.93 25.28 41.41
C ALA A 703 -100.75 24.92 40.16
N GLU A 704 -101.09 23.64 39.93
CA GLU A 704 -102.01 23.27 38.83
C GLU A 704 -103.49 23.26 39.25
N GLN A 705 -103.77 23.11 40.56
CA GLN A 705 -105.13 23.23 41.09
C GLN A 705 -105.57 24.68 41.31
N PHE A 706 -104.68 25.66 41.50
CA PHE A 706 -105.14 27.05 41.61
C PHE A 706 -105.69 27.61 40.29
N PHE A 707 -105.13 27.27 39.13
CA PHE A 707 -105.67 27.74 37.84
C PHE A 707 -106.86 26.91 37.33
N ARG A 708 -106.92 25.60 37.64
CA ARG A 708 -108.10 24.77 37.30
C ARG A 708 -109.26 24.95 38.30
N ILE A 709 -109.00 25.21 39.58
CA ILE A 709 -110.04 25.48 40.60
C ILE A 709 -110.45 26.96 40.59
N ALA A 710 -109.58 27.93 40.27
CA ALA A 710 -110.01 29.32 40.02
C ALA A 710 -110.76 29.46 38.68
N GLY A 711 -110.40 28.70 37.64
CA GLY A 711 -111.16 28.64 36.38
C GLY A 711 -112.55 28.00 36.55
N ILE A 712 -112.66 26.94 37.35
CA ILE A 712 -113.94 26.26 37.62
C ILE A 712 -114.80 27.04 38.63
N THR A 713 -114.23 27.80 39.58
CA THR A 713 -115.01 28.67 40.48
C THR A 713 -115.49 29.97 39.81
N VAL A 714 -114.77 30.50 38.82
CA VAL A 714 -115.25 31.63 38.00
C VAL A 714 -116.33 31.19 37.00
N LEU A 715 -116.23 29.99 36.41
CA LEU A 715 -117.26 29.42 35.53
C LEU A 715 -118.51 28.90 36.28
N ALA A 716 -118.34 28.33 37.48
CA ALA A 716 -119.47 27.96 38.36
C ALA A 716 -120.14 29.20 38.99
N GLY A 717 -119.38 30.27 39.27
CA GLY A 717 -119.91 31.55 39.72
C GLY A 717 -120.77 32.27 38.66
N ALA A 718 -120.38 32.19 37.37
CA ALA A 718 -121.17 32.75 36.27
C ALA A 718 -122.45 31.92 35.97
N ALA A 719 -122.41 30.60 36.12
CA ALA A 719 -123.57 29.72 35.99
C ALA A 719 -124.56 29.84 37.17
N ALA A 720 -124.06 30.07 38.39
CA ALA A 720 -124.88 30.36 39.57
C ALA A 720 -125.52 31.76 39.50
N ALA A 721 -124.84 32.77 38.95
CA ALA A 721 -125.41 34.09 38.71
C ALA A 721 -126.52 34.08 37.64
N CYS A 722 -126.40 33.26 36.59
CA CYS A 722 -127.48 33.07 35.60
C CYS A 722 -128.68 32.29 36.18
N CYS A 723 -128.47 31.33 37.08
CA CYS A 723 -129.55 30.62 37.77
C CYS A 723 -130.25 31.49 38.84
N VAL A 724 -129.53 32.38 39.53
CA VAL A 724 -130.12 33.33 40.49
C VAL A 724 -130.91 34.45 39.77
N LEU A 725 -130.52 34.86 38.56
CA LEU A 725 -131.32 35.78 37.71
C LEU A 725 -132.53 35.09 37.05
N ALA A 726 -132.47 33.78 36.78
CA ALA A 726 -133.61 33.00 36.27
C ALA A 726 -134.62 32.60 37.37
N VAL A 727 -134.18 32.41 38.63
CA VAL A 727 -135.06 32.08 39.77
C VAL A 727 -135.67 33.34 40.43
N ARG A 728 -135.03 34.52 40.34
CA ARG A 728 -135.67 35.81 40.68
C ARG A 728 -136.78 36.24 39.70
N ARG A 729 -136.90 35.59 38.53
CA ARG A 729 -138.03 35.78 37.60
C ARG A 729 -139.24 34.86 37.85
N ARG A 730 -139.24 33.99 38.88
CA ARG A 730 -140.32 32.99 39.06
C ARG A 730 -141.05 32.92 40.42
N LYS A 731 -140.74 33.75 41.41
CA LYS A 731 -141.60 33.93 42.61
C LYS A 731 -141.55 35.38 43.08
N SER A 732 -142.72 36.03 43.17
CA SER A 732 -142.99 37.49 43.27
C SER A 732 -143.06 38.20 41.91
N GLY A 733 -143.93 37.80 40.98
CA GLY A 733 -145.26 38.40 40.93
C GLY A 733 -146.13 38.18 42.16
N VAL A 734 -146.79 39.27 42.62
CA VAL A 734 -148.23 39.34 42.94
C VAL A 734 -148.55 40.71 43.60
N LYS A 735 -149.62 41.34 43.07
CA LYS A 735 -150.35 42.60 43.42
C LYS A 735 -149.84 43.87 42.71
N ALA A 736 -150.45 44.39 41.64
CA ALA A 736 -151.85 44.79 41.34
C ALA A 736 -152.24 46.12 42.03
N GLY A 737 -152.54 47.14 41.20
CA GLY A 737 -152.91 48.50 41.59
C GLY A 737 -152.36 49.51 40.60
#